data_AF-A0A2D5VI76-F1
#
_entry.id   AF-A0A2D5VI76-F1
#
_cell.length_a   1.000
_cell.length_b   1.000
_cell.length_c   1.000
_cell.angle_alpha   90.00
_cell.angle_beta   90.00
_cell.angle_gamma   90.00
#
_symmetry.space_group_name_H-M   'P 1'
#
loop_
_entity.id
_entity.type
_entity.pdbx_description
1 polymer ?
#
loop_
_entity_poly.entity_id
_entity_poly.type
_entity_poly.pdbx_seq_one_letter_code
_entity_poly.pdbx_strand_id
1 'polypeptide(L)'
;MHKHVRSWYLLILGWGLVLNQLAQAQVSQHITQLNHKEAAVRLFGAYALGIRGDEKAVHPLLQLLKDPDSNVRLATIDALGEIRSEKALAKLTPLLSHSEATVRAHTADAMVKIVPTAASVKYQITRYETDIGDPTLAVRAAALKALARLNPQQHLQYQQVKARADLQDSTETIRVLGCRDLSQIGSQQEVSSLVAILSDTAVAVRLASLDALQSIAQRLGKEVIMEAIDPFLLTLQDQDTTVRHKAGQVFVTIGMPEAGQILDALVTDEGVANPVVVSVMAQIGVPALDLLISKLDAEDATLRMVALQTLEMLQPDQSHSYRVLKSQADLKDPEPSIRANGLKQLGQLGILSDGVTAALSDSDARVRQQAAITVGQIGDTTVEALVPLLSSGNASARWHAIVAVGLIANHLESDARLQATVDPLLDALSDSDSSIRSAATDALKKIGTSALDQIQTRLRSQNRTTRALVEFIATDIAPDQAESFRLRRYLGDLQDRDLSTRMAALLAIRQISDVEAINNNLDLLVNQNLIGYATDTNLNLNLRKSALLTLAETAKKVEETTFLEPSFDTLFVLLEEPNLRPEAAKIISVVGKSAVPNLIRRLQHQDSELRSTITRTLVQIGEPATASLTAALSNPSYLVRRNVAVALSQIDPDHADEFLMKRYINDLRDEDSRVRANGAKLLKVYGNQNAVKPLLTALSDDNYRVRFLAAEALAKIGDKAVIGHLDQARKRKGEIKGVREAMKTAIDHLEILP
;
A
#
# COMPACT_ATOMS: atom_id res chain seq x y z
N MET A 1 50.71 23.49 44.85
CA MET A 1 51.13 23.86 46.23
C MET A 1 50.60 22.93 47.34
N HIS A 2 50.33 21.63 47.10
CA HIS A 2 49.78 20.73 48.15
C HIS A 2 50.61 19.47 48.51
N LYS A 3 51.78 19.23 47.92
CA LYS A 3 52.74 18.22 48.42
C LYS A 3 53.75 18.76 49.45
N HIS A 4 53.87 20.08 49.59
CA HIS A 4 54.70 20.68 50.64
C HIS A 4 53.93 21.02 51.92
N VAL A 5 52.59 21.12 51.90
CA VAL A 5 51.81 21.53 53.09
C VAL A 5 51.75 20.43 54.17
N ARG A 6 51.86 19.14 53.81
CA ARG A 6 52.01 18.06 54.79
C ARG A 6 53.44 17.93 55.36
N SER A 7 54.45 18.41 54.64
CA SER A 7 55.82 18.53 55.17
C SER A 7 55.97 19.79 56.03
N TRP A 8 55.19 20.84 55.76
CA TRP A 8 55.17 22.07 56.55
C TRP A 8 54.40 21.94 57.86
N TYR A 9 53.36 21.10 57.96
CA TYR A 9 52.65 20.88 59.22
C TYR A 9 53.50 20.22 60.32
N LEU A 10 54.50 19.42 59.93
CA LEU A 10 55.52 18.88 60.84
C LEU A 10 56.72 19.83 61.06
N LEU A 11 56.95 20.79 60.15
CA LEU A 11 57.93 21.89 60.33
C LEU A 11 57.39 23.05 61.16
N ILE A 12 56.07 23.30 61.21
CA ILE A 12 55.44 24.40 61.96
C ILE A 12 55.57 24.22 63.48
N LEU A 13 55.62 22.98 63.99
CA LEU A 13 55.93 22.72 65.40
C LEU A 13 57.41 22.96 65.75
N GLY A 14 58.32 22.84 64.78
CA GLY A 14 59.74 23.19 64.93
C GLY A 14 60.04 24.69 64.75
N TRP A 15 59.25 25.39 63.92
CA TRP A 15 59.44 26.82 63.62
C TRP A 15 58.96 27.77 64.72
N GLY A 16 58.06 27.35 65.63
CA GLY A 16 57.72 28.16 66.80
C GLY A 16 58.93 28.40 67.72
N LEU A 17 59.80 27.40 67.86
CA LEU A 17 61.06 27.51 68.59
C LEU A 17 62.12 28.34 67.84
N VAL A 18 62.19 28.20 66.52
CA VAL A 18 63.15 28.92 65.68
C VAL A 18 62.79 30.40 65.52
N LEU A 19 61.50 30.75 65.35
CA LEU A 19 61.04 32.14 65.33
C LEU A 19 61.27 32.84 66.67
N ASN A 20 61.11 32.10 67.78
CA ASN A 20 61.41 32.61 69.11
C ASN A 20 62.93 32.84 69.32
N GLN A 21 63.78 31.94 68.78
CA GLN A 21 65.24 32.15 68.78
C GLN A 21 65.68 33.31 67.87
N LEU A 22 65.04 33.49 66.72
CA LEU A 22 65.30 34.60 65.78
C LEU A 22 64.92 35.96 66.37
N ALA A 23 63.87 36.02 67.20
CA ALA A 23 63.47 37.23 67.90
C ALA A 23 64.48 37.64 69.01
N GLN A 24 65.17 36.67 69.63
CA GLN A 24 66.10 36.91 70.75
C GLN A 24 67.58 37.07 70.34
N ALA A 25 67.99 36.62 69.16
CA ALA A 25 69.38 36.72 68.70
C ALA A 25 69.77 38.13 68.19
N GLN A 26 70.98 38.58 68.50
CA GLN A 26 71.51 39.87 68.02
C GLN A 26 71.90 39.80 66.53
N VAL A 27 71.78 40.92 65.80
CA VAL A 27 72.18 41.05 64.38
C VAL A 27 73.62 40.57 64.13
N SER A 28 74.53 40.84 65.07
CA SER A 28 75.93 40.39 65.05
C SER A 28 76.09 38.86 65.00
N GLN A 29 75.20 38.12 65.64
CA GLN A 29 75.20 36.65 65.66
C GLN A 29 74.78 36.07 64.31
N HIS A 30 73.86 36.74 63.59
CA HIS A 30 73.48 36.32 62.24
C HIS A 30 74.49 36.74 61.18
N ILE A 31 75.21 37.86 61.38
CA ILE A 31 76.34 38.24 60.50
C ILE A 31 77.46 37.19 60.57
N THR A 32 77.72 36.60 61.73
CA THR A 32 78.73 35.53 61.86
C THR A 32 78.33 34.25 61.12
N GLN A 33 77.02 33.96 61.01
CA GLN A 33 76.50 32.81 60.26
C GLN A 33 76.75 32.93 58.75
N LEU A 34 76.92 34.14 58.22
CA LEU A 34 77.19 34.37 56.79
C LEU A 34 78.54 33.80 56.33
N ASN A 35 79.48 33.55 57.23
CA ASN A 35 80.79 32.97 56.91
C ASN A 35 80.87 31.47 57.26
N HIS A 36 79.74 30.82 57.56
CA HIS A 36 79.74 29.42 57.95
C HIS A 36 80.06 28.49 56.77
N LYS A 37 80.74 27.37 57.05
CA LYS A 37 81.13 26.37 56.02
C LYS A 37 79.92 25.76 55.31
N GLU A 38 78.82 25.54 56.04
CA GLU A 38 77.60 24.94 55.51
C GLU A 38 76.68 26.00 54.88
N ALA A 39 76.28 25.76 53.63
CA ALA A 39 75.41 26.66 52.88
C ALA A 39 74.05 26.89 53.54
N ALA A 40 73.46 25.85 54.18
CA ALA A 40 72.19 25.97 54.89
C ALA A 40 72.24 27.00 56.03
N VAL A 41 73.39 27.09 56.73
CA VAL A 41 73.59 28.07 57.81
C VAL A 41 73.79 29.48 57.25
N ARG A 42 74.52 29.63 56.14
CA ARG A 42 74.66 30.92 55.45
C ARG A 42 73.33 31.43 54.92
N LEU A 43 72.53 30.55 54.31
CA LEU A 43 71.19 30.83 53.82
C LEU A 43 70.28 31.30 54.95
N PHE A 44 70.26 30.56 56.07
CA PHE A 44 69.46 30.92 57.24
C PHE A 44 69.90 32.26 57.82
N GLY A 45 71.21 32.51 57.91
CA GLY A 45 71.76 33.79 58.34
C GLY A 45 71.32 34.95 57.44
N ALA A 46 71.38 34.75 56.11
CA ALA A 46 70.94 35.77 55.15
C ALA A 46 69.44 36.09 55.31
N TYR A 47 68.61 35.05 55.42
CA TYR A 47 67.16 35.20 55.61
C TYR A 47 66.83 35.91 56.93
N ALA A 48 67.48 35.51 58.03
CA ALA A 48 67.31 36.13 59.34
C ALA A 48 67.68 37.61 59.34
N LEU A 49 68.76 37.99 58.66
CA LEU A 49 69.18 39.39 58.53
C LEU A 49 68.20 40.21 57.67
N GLY A 50 67.67 39.64 56.60
CA GLY A 50 66.63 40.24 55.77
C GLY A 50 65.39 40.63 56.58
N ILE A 51 64.84 39.69 57.36
CA ILE A 51 63.66 39.92 58.20
C ILE A 51 63.90 41.03 59.23
N ARG A 52 65.11 41.10 59.78
CA ARG A 52 65.45 42.11 60.80
C ARG A 52 65.56 43.51 60.23
N GLY A 53 65.89 43.64 58.94
CA GLY A 53 65.97 44.92 58.26
C GLY A 53 67.09 45.86 58.74
N ASP A 54 68.09 45.36 59.49
CA ASP A 54 69.20 46.20 59.97
C ASP A 54 70.20 46.47 58.84
N GLU A 55 70.40 47.75 58.52
CA GLU A 55 71.29 48.20 57.45
C GLU A 55 72.76 47.76 57.64
N LYS A 56 73.19 47.45 58.88
CA LYS A 56 74.53 46.91 59.16
C LYS A 56 74.79 45.58 58.46
N ALA A 57 73.73 44.84 58.12
CA ALA A 57 73.83 43.56 57.43
C ALA A 57 74.10 43.70 55.92
N VAL A 58 73.88 44.88 55.31
CA VAL A 58 73.94 45.08 53.86
C VAL A 58 75.32 44.76 53.30
N HIS A 59 76.39 45.29 53.90
CA HIS A 59 77.74 45.07 53.38
C HIS A 59 78.20 43.60 53.48
N PRO A 60 78.00 42.89 54.62
CA PRO A 60 78.21 41.45 54.69
C PRO A 60 77.39 40.65 53.66
N LEU A 61 76.11 40.99 53.48
CA LEU A 61 75.23 40.32 52.52
C LEU A 61 75.72 40.53 51.08
N LEU A 62 76.19 41.72 50.71
CA LEU A 62 76.71 41.98 49.36
C LEU A 62 77.87 41.05 48.95
N GLN A 63 78.64 40.51 49.91
CA GLN A 63 79.71 39.55 49.62
C GLN A 63 79.17 38.18 49.17
N LEU A 64 77.97 37.81 49.65
CA LEU A 64 77.32 36.54 49.34
C LEU A 64 76.58 36.52 47.99
N LEU A 65 76.51 37.65 47.28
CA LEU A 65 75.99 37.68 45.90
C LEU A 65 76.80 36.80 44.93
N LYS A 66 78.04 36.43 45.31
CA LYS A 66 78.93 35.54 44.56
C LYS A 66 79.11 34.17 45.22
N ASP A 67 78.27 33.82 46.20
CA ASP A 67 78.37 32.54 46.90
C ASP A 67 78.27 31.36 45.91
N PRO A 68 79.05 30.28 46.08
CA PRO A 68 78.95 29.10 45.22
C PRO A 68 77.56 28.45 45.25
N ASP A 69 76.85 28.53 46.37
CA ASP A 69 75.50 27.97 46.52
C ASP A 69 74.44 28.94 45.96
N SER A 70 73.63 28.45 45.01
CA SER A 70 72.61 29.26 44.34
C SER A 70 71.51 29.73 45.30
N ASN A 71 71.14 28.94 46.30
CA ASN A 71 70.10 29.32 47.26
C ASN A 71 70.61 30.42 48.21
N VAL A 72 71.90 30.38 48.57
CA VAL A 72 72.52 31.47 49.34
C VAL A 72 72.55 32.76 48.53
N ARG A 73 72.88 32.71 47.22
CA ARG A 73 72.82 33.90 46.35
C ARG A 73 71.42 34.50 46.29
N LEU A 74 70.39 33.67 46.07
CA LEU A 74 68.99 34.12 45.98
C LEU A 74 68.50 34.70 47.32
N ALA A 75 68.73 34.00 48.43
CA ALA A 75 68.37 34.48 49.77
C ALA A 75 69.07 35.80 50.13
N THR A 76 70.30 36.00 49.63
CA THR A 76 71.03 37.25 49.78
C THR A 76 70.38 38.39 49.01
N ILE A 77 69.98 38.16 47.76
CA ILE A 77 69.27 39.15 46.94
C ILE A 77 67.96 39.57 47.63
N ASP A 78 67.18 38.59 48.11
CA ASP A 78 65.94 38.85 48.83
C ASP A 78 66.18 39.61 50.13
N ALA A 79 67.18 39.20 50.92
CA ALA A 79 67.51 39.87 52.18
C ALA A 79 67.91 41.33 51.96
N LEU A 80 68.69 41.62 50.92
CA LEU A 80 69.04 43.00 50.54
C LEU A 80 67.80 43.80 50.14
N GLY A 81 66.84 43.17 49.46
CA GLY A 81 65.53 43.73 49.15
C GLY A 81 64.71 44.05 50.40
N GLU A 82 64.62 43.13 51.35
CA GLU A 82 63.86 43.29 52.60
C GLU A 82 64.45 44.35 53.54
N ILE A 83 65.78 44.52 53.53
CA ILE A 83 66.45 45.61 54.26
C ILE A 83 66.15 46.97 53.64
N ARG A 84 65.79 47.01 52.35
CA ARG A 84 65.42 48.23 51.60
C ARG A 84 66.51 49.31 51.59
N SER A 85 67.78 48.92 51.61
CA SER A 85 68.90 49.87 51.57
C SER A 85 69.32 50.18 50.14
N GLU A 86 69.29 51.46 49.77
CA GLU A 86 69.74 51.95 48.45
C GLU A 86 71.21 51.60 48.16
N LYS A 87 72.02 51.36 49.19
CA LYS A 87 73.43 50.95 49.07
C LYS A 87 73.60 49.63 48.31
N ALA A 88 72.57 48.78 48.27
CA ALA A 88 72.61 47.51 47.56
C ALA A 88 72.38 47.65 46.05
N LEU A 89 71.77 48.76 45.58
CA LEU A 89 71.33 48.92 44.19
C LEU A 89 72.46 48.79 43.17
N ALA A 90 73.60 49.45 43.42
CA ALA A 90 74.73 49.45 42.50
C ALA A 90 75.29 48.03 42.21
N LYS A 91 75.08 47.08 43.14
CA LYS A 91 75.50 45.68 42.98
C LYS A 91 74.39 44.77 42.47
N LEU A 92 73.12 45.13 42.69
CA LEU A 92 71.97 44.39 42.18
C LEU A 92 71.66 44.70 40.71
N THR A 93 71.82 45.95 40.25
CA THR A 93 71.47 46.36 38.87
C THR A 93 72.08 45.48 37.77
N PRO A 94 73.37 45.06 37.81
CA PRO A 94 73.94 44.20 36.78
C PRO A 94 73.32 42.78 36.72
N LEU A 95 72.69 42.32 37.80
CA LEU A 95 72.10 40.98 37.89
C LEU A 95 70.77 40.86 37.15
N LEU A 96 70.19 41.97 36.70
CA LEU A 96 69.01 41.97 35.82
C LEU A 96 69.29 41.33 34.46
N SER A 97 70.54 41.35 33.99
CA SER A 97 70.95 40.70 32.74
C SER A 97 71.66 39.36 32.96
N HIS A 98 71.47 38.73 34.13
CA HIS A 98 72.11 37.46 34.47
C HIS A 98 71.58 36.30 33.60
N SER A 99 72.43 35.31 33.31
CA SER A 99 72.07 34.15 32.47
C SER A 99 70.93 33.31 33.10
N GLU A 100 70.96 33.12 34.41
CA GLU A 100 69.90 32.43 35.18
C GLU A 100 68.65 33.31 35.35
N ALA A 101 67.50 32.82 34.88
CA ALA A 101 66.21 33.51 34.98
C ALA A 101 65.74 33.74 36.43
N THR A 102 66.06 32.84 37.35
CA THR A 102 65.74 32.98 38.78
C THR A 102 66.45 34.17 39.41
N VAL A 103 67.72 34.38 39.06
CA VAL A 103 68.51 35.54 39.52
C VAL A 103 67.93 36.83 38.97
N ARG A 104 67.55 36.87 37.68
CA ARG A 104 66.87 38.02 37.08
C ARG A 104 65.58 38.37 37.84
N ALA A 105 64.76 37.36 38.13
CA ALA A 105 63.48 37.54 38.83
C ALA A 105 63.60 38.04 40.27
N HIS A 106 64.51 37.47 41.09
CA HIS A 106 64.70 37.90 42.49
C HIS A 106 65.34 39.29 42.55
N THR A 107 66.25 39.58 41.62
CA THR A 107 66.86 40.92 41.50
C THR A 107 65.79 41.98 41.21
N ALA A 108 64.87 41.70 40.28
CA ALA A 108 63.77 42.60 39.97
C ALA A 108 62.85 42.88 41.18
N ASP A 109 62.48 41.84 41.96
CA ASP A 109 61.66 42.00 43.17
C ASP A 109 62.39 42.80 44.27
N ALA A 110 63.68 42.49 44.50
CA ALA A 110 64.50 43.18 45.49
C ALA A 110 64.68 44.68 45.16
N MET A 111 64.90 45.03 43.88
CA MET A 111 65.08 46.41 43.46
C MET A 111 63.83 47.27 43.70
N VAL A 112 62.63 46.74 43.49
CA VAL A 112 61.37 47.45 43.79
C VAL A 112 61.21 47.72 45.29
N LYS A 113 61.59 46.77 46.16
CA LYS A 113 61.50 46.97 47.62
C LYS A 113 62.42 48.08 48.12
N ILE A 114 63.59 48.24 47.49
CA ILE A 114 64.60 49.21 47.91
C ILE A 114 64.21 50.66 47.56
N VAL A 115 63.57 50.89 46.42
CA VAL A 115 63.27 52.25 45.95
C VAL A 115 61.77 52.45 45.72
N PRO A 116 61.01 52.99 46.69
CA PRO A 116 59.57 53.15 46.56
C PRO A 116 59.12 54.48 45.90
N THR A 117 60.04 55.39 45.51
CA THR A 117 59.68 56.69 44.93
C THR A 117 59.43 56.62 43.43
N ALA A 118 58.28 57.15 42.99
CA ALA A 118 57.80 57.05 41.60
C ALA A 118 58.78 57.58 40.52
N ALA A 119 59.69 58.51 40.84
CA ALA A 119 60.57 59.15 39.87
C ALA A 119 61.81 58.31 39.48
N SER A 120 62.47 57.68 40.45
CA SER A 120 63.60 56.75 40.22
C SER A 120 63.12 55.40 39.70
N VAL A 121 61.94 54.98 40.15
CA VAL A 121 61.22 53.83 39.61
C VAL A 121 60.84 54.08 38.15
N LYS A 122 60.32 55.26 37.78
CA LYS A 122 60.03 55.59 36.36
C LYS A 122 61.25 55.51 35.46
N TYR A 123 62.41 56.02 35.90
CA TYR A 123 63.67 55.94 35.12
C TYR A 123 64.17 54.50 34.92
N GLN A 124 64.01 53.63 35.93
CA GLN A 124 64.38 52.22 35.79
C GLN A 124 63.32 51.40 35.05
N ILE A 125 62.03 51.71 35.20
CA ILE A 125 60.89 51.14 34.46
C ILE A 125 61.03 51.36 32.95
N THR A 126 61.40 52.56 32.52
CA THR A 126 61.63 52.83 31.09
C THR A 126 62.80 52.02 30.51
N ARG A 127 63.69 51.51 31.36
CA ARG A 127 64.72 50.53 30.97
C ARG A 127 64.18 49.09 31.01
N TYR A 128 63.30 48.77 31.98
CA TYR A 128 62.55 47.50 32.11
C TYR A 128 61.51 47.25 31.00
N GLU A 129 61.12 48.25 30.21
CA GLU A 129 60.27 48.05 29.02
C GLU A 129 60.92 47.10 27.99
N THR A 130 62.25 46.93 28.04
CA THR A 130 62.95 45.87 27.26
C THR A 130 62.79 44.46 27.84
N ASP A 131 62.52 44.29 29.14
CA ASP A 131 62.31 42.99 29.80
C ASP A 131 60.88 42.44 29.63
N ILE A 132 59.93 43.26 29.15
CA ILE A 132 58.69 42.73 28.54
C ILE A 132 59.02 41.85 27.31
N GLY A 133 60.23 42.01 26.74
CA GLY A 133 60.85 41.17 25.73
C GLY A 133 61.75 40.03 26.25
N ASP A 134 61.87 39.78 27.57
CA ASP A 134 62.60 38.59 28.06
C ASP A 134 61.87 37.32 27.55
N PRO A 135 62.57 36.38 26.90
CA PRO A 135 61.93 35.17 26.35
C PRO A 135 61.29 34.31 27.45
N THR A 136 61.68 34.50 28.71
CA THR A 136 61.23 33.72 29.86
C THR A 136 60.00 34.37 30.51
N LEU A 137 58.87 33.69 30.39
CA LEU A 137 57.57 34.16 30.89
C LEU A 137 57.54 34.41 32.42
N ALA A 138 58.29 33.62 33.21
CA ALA A 138 58.41 33.80 34.66
C ALA A 138 59.14 35.10 35.05
N VAL A 139 60.13 35.54 34.26
CA VAL A 139 60.84 36.80 34.48
C VAL A 139 59.91 37.98 34.22
N ARG A 140 59.15 37.92 33.12
CA ARG A 140 58.10 38.90 32.79
C ARG A 140 57.06 39.02 33.90
N ALA A 141 56.58 37.88 34.42
CA ALA A 141 55.63 37.85 35.53
C ALA A 141 56.22 38.48 36.81
N ALA A 142 57.46 38.15 37.19
CA ALA A 142 58.11 38.72 38.37
C ALA A 142 58.31 40.24 38.26
N ALA A 143 58.76 40.73 37.10
CA ALA A 143 58.89 42.16 36.82
C ALA A 143 57.54 42.86 36.92
N LEU A 144 56.50 42.36 36.23
CA LEU A 144 55.16 42.93 36.29
C LEU A 144 54.54 42.87 37.70
N LYS A 145 54.83 41.83 38.51
CA LYS A 145 54.40 41.74 39.91
C LYS A 145 54.95 42.90 40.73
N ALA A 146 56.24 43.17 40.53
CA ALA A 146 56.95 44.22 41.23
C ALA A 146 56.39 45.59 40.81
N LEU A 147 56.09 45.78 39.52
CA LEU A 147 55.45 46.98 38.98
C LEU A 147 54.00 47.18 39.44
N ALA A 148 53.23 46.09 39.55
CA ALA A 148 51.84 46.12 40.02
C ALA A 148 51.71 46.64 41.46
N ARG A 149 52.74 46.46 42.30
CA ARG A 149 52.78 47.07 43.65
C ARG A 149 52.83 48.60 43.62
N LEU A 150 53.16 49.19 42.47
CA LEU A 150 53.36 50.63 42.28
C LEU A 150 52.26 51.28 41.42
N ASN A 151 51.57 50.53 40.56
CA ASN A 151 50.51 51.07 39.68
C ASN A 151 49.32 50.09 39.48
N PRO A 152 48.07 50.50 39.78
CA PRO A 152 46.86 49.71 39.54
C PRO A 152 46.62 49.31 38.08
N GLN A 153 47.03 50.11 37.09
CA GLN A 153 46.85 49.76 35.67
C GLN A 153 47.78 48.62 35.22
N GLN A 154 48.96 48.50 35.80
CA GLN A 154 49.92 47.42 35.51
C GLN A 154 49.57 46.12 36.23
N HIS A 155 48.67 46.16 37.21
CA HIS A 155 48.17 44.98 37.91
C HIS A 155 47.41 44.02 36.98
N LEU A 156 46.63 44.54 36.03
CA LEU A 156 45.91 43.71 35.05
C LEU A 156 46.88 43.01 34.09
N GLN A 157 47.88 43.74 33.58
CA GLN A 157 48.92 43.17 32.71
C GLN A 157 49.75 42.10 33.43
N TYR A 158 50.09 42.33 34.70
CA TYR A 158 50.71 41.31 35.55
C TYR A 158 49.85 40.05 35.65
N GLN A 159 48.57 40.21 36.00
CA GLN A 159 47.64 39.09 36.13
C GLN A 159 47.55 38.30 34.83
N GLN A 160 47.51 38.97 33.67
CA GLN A 160 47.47 38.33 32.35
C GLN A 160 48.72 37.49 32.08
N VAL A 161 49.90 38.11 32.21
CA VAL A 161 51.16 37.43 31.91
C VAL A 161 51.43 36.28 32.87
N LYS A 162 51.15 36.47 34.17
CA LYS A 162 51.26 35.42 35.18
C LYS A 162 50.31 34.27 34.87
N ALA A 163 49.05 34.54 34.56
CA ALA A 163 48.07 33.50 34.28
C ALA A 163 48.45 32.69 33.03
N ARG A 164 48.96 33.33 31.97
CA ARG A 164 49.55 32.64 30.81
C ARG A 164 50.81 31.84 31.16
N ALA A 165 51.59 32.27 32.15
CA ALA A 165 52.73 31.52 32.66
C ALA A 165 52.29 30.24 33.37
N ASP A 166 51.29 30.38 34.22
CA ASP A 166 50.71 29.28 34.97
C ASP A 166 50.15 28.20 34.02
N LEU A 167 49.63 28.58 32.85
CA LEU A 167 49.20 27.64 31.79
C LEU A 167 50.33 26.75 31.23
N GLN A 168 51.59 27.17 31.30
CA GLN A 168 52.73 26.41 30.77
C GLN A 168 53.46 25.62 31.87
N ASP A 169 52.97 25.66 33.11
CA ASP A 169 53.63 25.02 34.24
C ASP A 169 53.56 23.49 34.14
N SER A 170 54.63 22.80 34.53
CA SER A 170 54.67 21.33 34.57
C SER A 170 53.60 20.71 35.50
N THR A 171 53.14 21.46 36.50
CA THR A 171 52.18 21.02 37.51
C THR A 171 50.74 21.27 37.04
N GLU A 172 49.96 20.21 36.91
CA GLU A 172 48.54 20.25 36.54
C GLU A 172 47.73 21.28 37.36
N THR A 173 47.87 21.27 38.69
CA THR A 173 47.11 22.19 39.56
C THR A 173 47.43 23.66 39.30
N ILE A 174 48.63 23.97 38.80
CA ILE A 174 49.03 25.34 38.47
C ILE A 174 48.42 25.74 37.14
N ARG A 175 48.43 24.86 36.14
CA ARG A 175 47.74 25.09 34.86
C ARG A 175 46.24 25.33 35.04
N VAL A 176 45.57 24.55 35.90
CA VAL A 176 44.16 24.78 36.27
C VAL A 176 43.94 26.17 36.89
N LEU A 177 44.84 26.62 37.78
CA LEU A 177 44.76 27.96 38.35
C LEU A 177 44.99 29.03 37.27
N GLY A 178 45.91 28.81 36.33
CA GLY A 178 46.11 29.68 35.17
C GLY A 178 44.83 29.88 34.35
N CYS A 179 44.09 28.80 34.05
CA CYS A 179 42.80 28.89 33.36
C CYS A 179 41.79 29.75 34.14
N ARG A 180 41.72 29.57 35.46
CA ARG A 180 40.82 30.35 36.33
C ARG A 180 41.21 31.82 36.44
N ASP A 181 42.49 32.12 36.56
CA ASP A 181 43.00 33.48 36.59
C ASP A 181 42.68 34.20 35.27
N LEU A 182 42.85 33.53 34.11
CA LEU A 182 42.47 34.07 32.80
C LEU A 182 40.95 34.28 32.66
N SER A 183 40.14 33.38 33.22
CA SER A 183 38.68 33.52 33.26
C SER A 183 38.24 34.79 34.01
N GLN A 184 38.84 35.06 35.18
CA GLN A 184 38.56 36.24 35.99
C GLN A 184 38.94 37.53 35.26
N ILE A 185 40.08 37.53 34.56
CA ILE A 185 40.49 38.64 33.70
C ILE A 185 39.45 38.85 32.59
N GLY A 186 39.17 37.78 31.85
CA GLY A 186 38.25 37.68 30.70
C GLY A 186 38.34 38.85 29.74
N SER A 187 39.47 38.88 29.06
CA SER A 187 39.75 39.68 27.87
C SER A 187 39.74 38.77 26.64
N GLN A 188 39.36 39.30 25.47
CA GLN A 188 39.41 38.58 24.18
C GLN A 188 40.81 38.02 23.89
N GLN A 189 41.86 38.72 24.31
CA GLN A 189 43.25 38.30 24.07
C GLN A 189 43.62 36.97 24.74
N GLU A 190 42.82 36.49 25.70
CA GLU A 190 43.09 35.25 26.44
C GLU A 190 42.46 34.02 25.79
N VAL A 191 41.49 34.20 24.89
CA VAL A 191 40.76 33.10 24.27
C VAL A 191 41.70 32.18 23.50
N SER A 192 42.65 32.72 22.74
CA SER A 192 43.64 31.91 22.00
C SER A 192 44.50 31.03 22.91
N SER A 193 44.88 31.54 24.09
CA SER A 193 45.68 30.80 25.07
C SER A 193 44.88 29.68 25.74
N LEU A 194 43.61 29.95 26.04
CA LEU A 194 42.68 28.97 26.60
C LEU A 194 42.31 27.88 25.57
N VAL A 195 42.11 28.26 24.30
CA VAL A 195 41.84 27.29 23.23
C VAL A 195 43.05 26.39 22.99
N ALA A 196 44.27 26.94 23.00
CA ALA A 196 45.48 26.13 22.82
C ALA A 196 45.62 25.03 23.91
N ILE A 197 45.27 25.34 25.16
CA ILE A 197 45.38 24.39 26.27
C ILE A 197 44.24 23.35 26.33
N LEU A 198 43.26 23.41 25.42
CA LEU A 198 42.28 22.33 25.23
C LEU A 198 42.94 21.04 24.72
N SER A 199 44.18 21.08 24.25
CA SER A 199 44.96 19.90 23.87
C SER A 199 45.82 19.33 25.02
N ASP A 200 45.71 19.87 26.25
CA ASP A 200 46.51 19.42 27.39
C ASP A 200 46.24 17.95 27.72
N THR A 201 47.31 17.23 28.08
CA THR A 201 47.22 15.82 28.51
C THR A 201 46.28 15.59 29.70
N ALA A 202 46.17 16.57 30.62
CA ALA A 202 45.40 16.44 31.84
C ALA A 202 43.95 16.88 31.66
N VAL A 203 43.03 15.96 31.96
CA VAL A 203 41.57 16.17 31.91
C VAL A 203 41.12 17.40 32.70
N ALA A 204 41.64 17.59 33.91
CA ALA A 204 41.26 18.72 34.76
C ALA A 204 41.63 20.09 34.17
N VAL A 205 42.73 20.17 33.41
CA VAL A 205 43.18 21.40 32.75
C VAL A 205 42.27 21.72 31.57
N ARG A 206 41.92 20.72 30.76
CA ARG A 206 40.96 20.87 29.65
C ARG A 206 39.60 21.34 30.16
N LEU A 207 39.07 20.71 31.22
CA LEU A 207 37.82 21.13 31.86
C LEU A 207 37.88 22.56 32.40
N ALA A 208 38.97 22.93 33.08
CA ALA A 208 39.14 24.29 33.60
C ALA A 208 39.24 25.34 32.48
N SER A 209 39.81 24.97 31.33
CA SER A 209 39.83 25.83 30.15
C SER A 209 38.44 25.99 29.54
N LEU A 210 37.65 24.91 29.42
CA LEU A 210 36.26 24.96 28.97
C LEU A 210 35.40 25.86 29.87
N ASP A 211 35.54 25.75 31.19
CA ASP A 211 34.89 26.65 32.17
C ASP A 211 35.31 28.11 31.97
N ALA A 212 36.60 28.36 31.75
CA ALA A 212 37.13 29.69 31.54
C ALA A 212 36.58 30.33 30.26
N LEU A 213 36.59 29.58 29.16
CA LEU A 213 36.01 29.98 27.88
C LEU A 213 34.51 30.28 28.01
N GLN A 214 33.75 29.40 28.68
CA GLN A 214 32.32 29.62 28.96
C GLN A 214 32.06 30.95 29.65
N SER A 215 32.81 31.23 30.72
CA SER A 215 32.66 32.47 31.48
C SER A 215 33.02 33.71 30.66
N ILE A 216 34.07 33.63 29.83
CA ILE A 216 34.48 34.74 28.96
C ILE A 216 33.42 35.03 27.90
N ALA A 217 32.89 33.99 27.25
CA ALA A 217 31.86 34.14 26.23
C ALA A 217 30.56 34.73 26.79
N GLN A 218 30.14 34.28 27.98
CA GLN A 218 28.96 34.83 28.66
C GLN A 218 29.11 36.32 28.98
N ARG A 219 30.35 36.78 29.25
CA ARG A 219 30.63 38.17 29.61
C ARG A 219 30.85 39.08 28.40
N LEU A 220 31.56 38.62 27.38
CA LEU A 220 31.99 39.44 26.24
C LEU A 220 31.19 39.23 24.96
N GLY A 221 30.32 38.22 24.92
CA GLY A 221 29.62 37.80 23.71
C GLY A 221 30.29 36.61 23.05
N LYS A 222 29.50 35.89 22.24
CA LYS A 222 29.92 34.64 21.63
C LYS A 222 30.93 34.85 20.50
N GLU A 223 30.89 35.99 19.81
CA GLU A 223 31.76 36.26 18.66
C GLU A 223 33.25 36.10 18.99
N VAL A 224 33.62 36.36 20.25
CA VAL A 224 35.00 36.27 20.76
C VAL A 224 35.58 34.85 20.65
N ILE A 225 34.75 33.81 20.77
CA ILE A 225 35.18 32.41 20.65
C ILE A 225 35.07 31.91 19.20
N MET A 226 34.27 32.58 18.34
CA MET A 226 34.08 32.17 16.95
C MET A 226 35.38 32.21 16.16
N GLU A 227 36.28 33.14 16.51
CA GLU A 227 37.61 33.26 15.89
C GLU A 227 38.50 32.01 16.09
N ALA A 228 38.15 31.13 17.03
CA ALA A 228 38.90 29.93 17.37
C ALA A 228 38.00 28.70 17.55
N ILE A 229 36.95 28.58 16.73
CA ILE A 229 35.92 27.54 16.86
C ILE A 229 36.42 26.12 16.54
N ASP A 230 37.31 25.94 15.56
CA ASP A 230 37.71 24.60 15.10
C ASP A 230 38.40 23.76 16.22
N PRO A 231 39.42 24.28 16.94
CA PRO A 231 40.02 23.51 18.03
C PRO A 231 39.05 23.31 19.20
N PHE A 232 38.05 24.18 19.35
CA PHE A 232 36.99 24.03 20.34
C PHE A 232 36.01 22.91 19.95
N LEU A 233 35.64 22.78 18.66
CA LEU A 233 34.79 21.69 18.14
C LEU A 233 35.45 20.32 18.33
N LEU A 234 36.77 20.21 18.16
CA LEU A 234 37.51 18.96 18.40
C LEU A 234 37.33 18.42 19.83
N THR A 235 37.01 19.27 20.81
CA THR A 235 36.76 18.81 22.19
C THR A 235 35.48 17.98 22.33
N LEU A 236 34.56 18.05 21.36
CA LEU A 236 33.42 17.12 21.30
C LEU A 236 33.91 15.69 21.03
N GLN A 237 35.06 15.52 20.39
CA GLN A 237 35.71 14.24 20.10
C GLN A 237 36.84 13.90 21.07
N ASP A 238 36.95 14.62 22.20
CA ASP A 238 37.97 14.34 23.22
C ASP A 238 37.89 12.89 23.70
N GLN A 239 39.04 12.27 24.03
CA GLN A 239 39.08 10.88 24.50
C GLN A 239 38.33 10.68 25.82
N ASP A 240 38.30 11.70 26.68
CA ASP A 240 37.63 11.65 27.99
C ASP A 240 36.15 12.05 27.90
N THR A 241 35.28 11.19 28.42
CA THR A 241 33.82 11.38 28.42
C THR A 241 33.37 12.65 29.15
N THR A 242 34.06 13.02 30.23
CA THR A 242 33.73 14.19 31.06
C THR A 242 34.04 15.48 30.31
N VAL A 243 35.17 15.50 29.59
CA VAL A 243 35.56 16.64 28.75
C VAL A 243 34.57 16.82 27.62
N ARG A 244 34.19 15.74 26.91
CA ARG A 244 33.15 15.79 25.88
C ARG A 244 31.86 16.41 26.44
N HIS A 245 31.35 15.86 27.54
CA HIS A 245 30.09 16.33 28.15
C HIS A 245 30.16 17.81 28.53
N LYS A 246 31.27 18.24 29.15
CA LYS A 246 31.46 19.64 29.50
C LYS A 246 31.53 20.52 28.26
N ALA A 247 32.25 20.13 27.22
CA ALA A 247 32.31 20.87 25.96
C ALA A 247 30.90 21.07 25.38
N GLY A 248 30.11 19.99 25.31
CA GLY A 248 28.72 20.05 24.85
C GLY A 248 27.86 21.04 25.65
N GLN A 249 27.96 21.04 26.98
CA GLN A 249 27.27 22.02 27.82
C GLN A 249 27.68 23.46 27.51
N VAL A 250 28.97 23.69 27.25
CA VAL A 250 29.49 25.02 26.91
C VAL A 250 28.93 25.48 25.56
N PHE A 251 28.89 24.62 24.53
CA PHE A 251 28.27 24.92 23.24
C PHE A 251 26.82 25.35 23.38
N VAL A 252 26.03 24.61 24.16
CA VAL A 252 24.61 24.94 24.41
C VAL A 252 24.48 26.26 25.17
N THR A 253 25.30 26.45 26.20
CA THR A 253 25.19 27.64 27.06
C THR A 253 25.54 28.94 26.33
N ILE A 254 26.51 28.92 25.43
CA ILE A 254 26.97 30.12 24.72
C ILE A 254 26.16 30.36 23.43
N GLY A 255 25.55 29.33 22.84
CA GLY A 255 24.79 29.45 21.59
C GLY A 255 25.68 29.66 20.35
N MET A 256 26.73 28.85 20.24
CA MET A 256 27.77 28.87 19.18
C MET A 256 27.71 27.60 18.33
N PRO A 257 27.80 27.69 16.98
CA PRO A 257 26.65 27.86 16.09
C PRO A 257 26.54 26.75 15.02
N GLU A 258 25.46 26.82 14.22
CA GLU A 258 25.14 26.02 13.04
C GLU A 258 25.18 24.49 13.25
N ALA A 259 24.00 23.87 13.28
CA ALA A 259 23.84 22.41 13.37
C ALA A 259 24.70 21.65 12.33
N GLY A 260 25.07 22.29 11.21
CA GLY A 260 25.97 21.72 10.21
C GLY A 260 27.35 21.33 10.75
N GLN A 261 28.03 22.25 11.44
CA GLN A 261 29.43 22.05 11.89
C GLN A 261 29.52 21.08 13.07
N ILE A 262 28.50 21.04 13.92
CA ILE A 262 28.39 20.08 15.02
C ILE A 262 28.13 18.66 14.48
N LEU A 263 27.55 18.54 13.28
CA LEU A 263 27.30 17.26 12.61
C LEU A 263 28.58 16.64 12.05
N ASP A 264 29.57 17.44 11.66
CA ASP A 264 30.88 16.93 11.22
C ASP A 264 31.68 16.36 12.40
N ALA A 265 31.46 16.87 13.62
CA ALA A 265 32.06 16.36 14.85
C ALA A 265 31.42 15.04 15.36
N LEU A 266 30.38 14.55 14.68
CA LEU A 266 29.47 13.49 15.12
C LEU A 266 29.95 12.08 14.78
N VAL A 267 30.83 11.94 13.79
CA VAL A 267 31.45 10.66 13.40
C VAL A 267 32.74 10.48 14.21
N THR A 268 32.73 9.50 15.11
CA THR A 268 33.97 9.00 15.72
C THR A 268 34.64 8.02 14.76
N ASP A 269 35.97 7.84 14.88
CA ASP A 269 36.75 6.87 14.08
C ASP A 269 36.21 5.42 14.17
N GLU A 270 35.35 5.13 15.14
CA GLU A 270 34.75 3.80 15.39
C GLU A 270 33.32 3.65 14.83
N GLY A 271 32.77 4.65 14.15
CA GLY A 271 31.42 4.58 13.58
C GLY A 271 30.29 4.53 14.62
N VAL A 272 30.59 4.88 15.88
CA VAL A 272 29.61 4.98 16.97
C VAL A 272 29.23 6.44 17.20
N ALA A 273 27.92 6.67 17.28
CA ALA A 273 27.32 7.94 17.64
C ALA A 273 27.91 8.51 18.93
N ASN A 274 28.45 9.72 18.89
CA ASN A 274 28.89 10.40 20.11
C ASN A 274 27.66 10.88 20.91
N PRO A 275 27.33 10.28 22.09
CA PRO A 275 26.09 10.57 22.82
C PRO A 275 25.99 12.03 23.26
N VAL A 276 27.14 12.67 23.45
CA VAL A 276 27.20 14.09 23.82
C VAL A 276 26.77 14.95 22.63
N VAL A 277 27.21 14.65 21.42
CA VAL A 277 26.82 15.39 20.21
C VAL A 277 25.32 15.27 19.96
N VAL A 278 24.74 14.08 20.18
CA VAL A 278 23.27 13.86 20.17
C VAL A 278 22.57 14.78 21.17
N SER A 279 23.06 14.85 22.41
CA SER A 279 22.47 15.69 23.46
C SER A 279 22.57 17.20 23.16
N VAL A 280 23.67 17.64 22.53
CA VAL A 280 23.88 19.03 22.12
C VAL A 280 22.94 19.39 20.99
N MET A 281 22.82 18.54 19.97
CA MET A 281 21.88 18.74 18.85
C MET A 281 20.42 18.79 19.31
N ALA A 282 20.05 17.93 20.26
CA ALA A 282 18.72 17.95 20.86
C ALA A 282 18.45 19.27 21.61
N GLN A 283 19.46 19.86 22.25
CA GLN A 283 19.31 21.15 22.95
C GLN A 283 19.32 22.37 22.01
N ILE A 284 19.84 22.24 20.77
CA ILE A 284 19.76 23.29 19.74
C ILE A 284 18.33 23.44 19.20
N GLY A 285 17.54 22.37 19.16
CA GLY A 285 16.11 22.43 18.83
C GLY A 285 15.81 22.57 17.34
N VAL A 286 14.81 23.40 16.99
CA VAL A 286 14.25 23.56 15.63
C VAL A 286 15.30 23.82 14.53
N PRO A 287 16.36 24.63 14.74
CA PRO A 287 17.40 24.84 13.72
C PRO A 287 18.20 23.57 13.35
N ALA A 288 18.23 22.55 14.21
CA ALA A 288 18.82 21.25 13.91
C ALA A 288 17.84 20.32 13.18
N LEU A 289 16.53 20.60 13.21
CA LEU A 289 15.48 19.72 12.71
C LEU A 289 15.58 19.51 11.19
N ASP A 290 15.64 20.59 10.40
CA ASP A 290 15.71 20.52 8.93
C ASP A 290 16.98 19.79 8.47
N LEU A 291 18.09 20.02 9.17
CA LEU A 291 19.35 19.34 8.90
C LEU A 291 19.28 17.85 9.26
N LEU A 292 18.77 17.47 10.43
CA LEU A 292 18.63 16.07 10.85
C LEU A 292 17.67 15.31 9.93
N ILE A 293 16.59 15.95 9.48
CA ILE A 293 15.66 15.40 8.48
C ILE A 293 16.41 15.12 7.17
N SER A 294 17.24 16.06 6.69
CA SER A 294 18.03 15.86 5.46
C SER A 294 19.02 14.69 5.52
N LYS A 295 19.36 14.22 6.73
CA LYS A 295 20.34 13.13 6.95
C LYS A 295 19.70 11.76 7.18
N LEU A 296 18.37 11.65 7.20
CA LEU A 296 17.67 10.36 7.22
C LEU A 296 17.89 9.53 5.95
N ASP A 297 18.22 10.17 4.83
CA ASP A 297 18.56 9.50 3.55
C ASP A 297 20.08 9.42 3.28
N ALA A 298 20.93 9.75 4.27
CA ALA A 298 22.39 9.65 4.09
C ALA A 298 22.82 8.18 3.82
N GLU A 299 23.83 7.95 2.98
CA GLU A 299 24.35 6.59 2.69
C GLU A 299 24.96 5.93 3.94
N ASP A 300 25.52 6.73 4.84
CA ASP A 300 26.11 6.31 6.11
C ASP A 300 25.03 5.91 7.13
N ALA A 301 25.08 4.64 7.57
CA ALA A 301 24.13 4.07 8.52
C ALA A 301 24.19 4.71 9.91
N THR A 302 25.38 5.14 10.36
CA THR A 302 25.58 5.80 11.64
C THR A 302 24.95 7.20 11.60
N LEU A 303 25.12 7.95 10.51
CA LEU A 303 24.46 9.25 10.34
C LEU A 303 22.93 9.13 10.37
N ARG A 304 22.36 8.12 9.70
CA ARG A 304 20.91 7.86 9.76
C ARG A 304 20.45 7.51 11.18
N MET A 305 21.17 6.62 11.87
CA MET A 305 20.86 6.20 13.24
C MET A 305 20.90 7.38 14.21
N VAL A 306 21.89 8.26 14.09
CA VAL A 306 22.00 9.44 14.96
C VAL A 306 20.98 10.50 14.64
N ALA A 307 20.70 10.76 13.36
CA ALA A 307 19.60 11.62 12.97
C ALA A 307 18.30 11.15 13.63
N LEU A 308 18.06 9.84 13.61
CA LEU A 308 16.90 9.22 14.23
C LEU A 308 16.88 9.33 15.76
N GLN A 309 17.98 9.02 16.45
CA GLN A 309 18.11 9.14 17.91
C GLN A 309 17.99 10.59 18.40
N THR A 310 18.58 11.54 17.66
CA THR A 310 18.52 12.97 18.00
C THR A 310 17.11 13.51 17.80
N LEU A 311 16.42 13.09 16.73
CA LEU A 311 15.01 13.40 16.50
C LEU A 311 14.09 12.80 17.57
N GLU A 312 14.40 11.60 18.07
CA GLU A 312 13.67 10.95 19.17
C GLU A 312 13.78 11.72 20.50
N MET A 313 14.97 12.25 20.81
CA MET A 313 15.22 13.07 22.00
C MET A 313 14.60 14.48 21.91
N LEU A 314 14.43 15.03 20.71
CA LEU A 314 13.88 16.36 20.50
C LEU A 314 12.41 16.51 20.94
N GLN A 315 11.70 15.40 21.17
CA GLN A 315 10.28 15.32 21.57
C GLN A 315 9.43 16.56 21.22
N PRO A 316 9.35 17.03 19.95
CA PRO A 316 8.46 18.12 19.63
C PRO A 316 7.09 17.49 19.38
N ASP A 317 6.34 17.33 20.47
CA ASP A 317 4.91 17.01 20.54
C ASP A 317 4.23 16.59 19.24
N GLN A 318 3.80 15.33 19.13
CA GLN A 318 2.65 14.92 18.30
C GLN A 318 2.63 15.44 16.84
N SER A 319 3.74 15.95 16.30
CA SER A 319 3.70 16.69 15.05
C SER A 319 3.42 15.69 13.95
N HIS A 320 2.35 15.96 13.21
CA HIS A 320 1.94 15.12 12.08
C HIS A 320 3.13 14.89 11.14
N SER A 321 3.92 15.94 10.87
CA SER A 321 5.11 15.88 10.01
C SER A 321 6.20 14.93 10.52
N TYR A 322 6.49 14.91 11.83
CA TYR A 322 7.46 13.96 12.40
C TYR A 322 6.99 12.51 12.25
N ARG A 323 5.72 12.24 12.59
CA ARG A 323 5.15 10.89 12.52
C ARG A 323 5.17 10.35 11.09
N VAL A 324 4.93 11.19 10.10
CA VAL A 324 5.03 10.80 8.68
C VAL A 324 6.46 10.43 8.30
N LEU A 325 7.43 11.32 8.57
CA LEU A 325 8.83 11.11 8.17
C LEU A 325 9.46 9.89 8.85
N LYS A 326 9.26 9.73 10.16
CA LYS A 326 9.75 8.55 10.90
C LYS A 326 9.15 7.26 10.35
N SER A 327 7.84 7.25 10.11
CA SER A 327 7.18 6.04 9.61
C SER A 327 7.60 5.68 8.18
N GLN A 328 7.92 6.67 7.33
CA GLN A 328 8.50 6.43 6.00
C GLN A 328 9.93 5.85 6.09
N ALA A 329 10.75 6.36 7.01
CA ALA A 329 12.09 5.82 7.23
C ALA A 329 12.06 4.37 7.74
N ASP A 330 11.12 4.04 8.64
CA ASP A 330 10.94 2.71 9.20
C ASP A 330 10.63 1.64 8.13
N LEU A 331 10.08 2.02 6.97
CA LEU A 331 9.83 1.09 5.87
C LEU A 331 11.11 0.54 5.23
N LYS A 332 12.24 1.23 5.38
CA LYS A 332 13.55 0.80 4.84
C LYS A 332 14.37 0.00 5.85
N ASP A 333 13.85 -0.21 7.07
CA ASP A 333 14.60 -0.86 8.15
C ASP A 333 14.80 -2.37 7.88
N PRO A 334 15.98 -2.95 8.16
CA PRO A 334 16.21 -4.38 7.98
C PRO A 334 15.29 -5.26 8.86
N GLU A 335 14.89 -4.77 10.03
CA GLU A 335 14.06 -5.52 10.98
C GLU A 335 12.57 -5.47 10.58
N PRO A 336 11.92 -6.63 10.30
CA PRO A 336 10.54 -6.65 9.83
C PRO A 336 9.52 -6.06 10.81
N SER A 337 9.78 -6.17 12.12
CA SER A 337 8.89 -5.60 13.13
C SER A 337 8.85 -4.07 13.09
N ILE A 338 9.98 -3.43 12.76
CA ILE A 338 10.07 -1.97 12.59
C ILE A 338 9.33 -1.54 11.32
N ARG A 339 9.55 -2.24 10.19
CA ARG A 339 8.79 -1.97 8.94
C ARG A 339 7.29 -2.06 9.14
N ALA A 340 6.81 -3.10 9.85
CA ALA A 340 5.39 -3.27 10.16
C ALA A 340 4.83 -2.12 11.03
N ASN A 341 5.59 -1.64 12.01
CA ASN A 341 5.18 -0.49 12.82
C ASN A 341 5.09 0.80 11.99
N GLY A 342 6.06 1.05 11.11
CA GLY A 342 6.03 2.17 10.17
C GLY A 342 4.78 2.15 9.29
N LEU A 343 4.44 0.99 8.72
CA LEU A 343 3.20 0.80 7.94
C LEU A 343 1.95 1.10 8.77
N LYS A 344 1.85 0.54 9.98
CA LYS A 344 0.70 0.76 10.86
C LYS A 344 0.51 2.24 11.16
N GLN A 345 1.59 2.97 11.39
CA GLN A 345 1.53 4.38 11.71
C GLN A 345 1.18 5.24 10.50
N LEU A 346 1.69 4.93 9.29
CA LEU A 346 1.26 5.60 8.05
C LEU A 346 -0.23 5.38 7.77
N GLY A 347 -0.75 4.18 8.05
CA GLY A 347 -2.17 3.87 7.92
C GLY A 347 -3.06 4.72 8.83
N GLN A 348 -2.67 4.88 10.09
CA GLN A 348 -3.36 5.76 11.05
C GLN A 348 -3.32 7.24 10.64
N LEU A 349 -2.29 7.65 9.91
CA LEU A 349 -2.12 9.03 9.42
C LEU A 349 -2.81 9.26 8.06
N GLY A 350 -3.26 8.20 7.38
CA GLY A 350 -3.86 8.28 6.05
C GLY A 350 -2.86 8.67 4.95
N ILE A 351 -1.57 8.37 5.12
CA ILE A 351 -0.52 8.79 4.18
C ILE A 351 -0.12 7.65 3.25
N LEU A 352 -0.39 7.83 1.95
CA LEU A 352 0.13 6.97 0.90
C LEU A 352 1.57 7.36 0.56
N SER A 353 2.44 6.37 0.42
CA SER A 353 3.80 6.53 -0.10
C SER A 353 4.22 5.29 -0.89
N ASP A 354 5.19 5.43 -1.78
CA ASP A 354 5.71 4.32 -2.58
C ASP A 354 6.23 3.15 -1.72
N GLY A 355 6.70 3.46 -0.50
CA GLY A 355 7.10 2.42 0.45
C GLY A 355 5.93 1.56 0.94
N VAL A 356 4.74 2.14 1.10
CA VAL A 356 3.52 1.40 1.52
C VAL A 356 3.10 0.41 0.44
N THR A 357 3.13 0.83 -0.82
CA THR A 357 2.76 -0.01 -1.96
C THR A 357 3.82 -1.07 -2.24
N ALA A 358 5.11 -0.72 -2.13
CA ALA A 358 6.22 -1.67 -2.25
C ALA A 358 6.18 -2.76 -1.16
N ALA A 359 5.76 -2.40 0.06
CA ALA A 359 5.68 -3.34 1.18
C ALA A 359 4.64 -4.47 0.99
N LEU A 360 3.69 -4.35 0.05
CA LEU A 360 2.82 -5.47 -0.36
C LEU A 360 3.62 -6.63 -0.97
N SER A 361 4.84 -6.36 -1.44
CA SER A 361 5.79 -7.34 -1.99
C SER A 361 6.98 -7.60 -1.06
N ASP A 362 6.92 -7.17 0.21
CA ASP A 362 8.02 -7.37 1.17
C ASP A 362 8.38 -8.85 1.33
N SER A 363 9.64 -9.15 1.66
CA SER A 363 10.09 -10.51 1.95
C SER A 363 9.38 -11.18 3.15
N ASP A 364 9.03 -10.42 4.20
CA ASP A 364 8.39 -10.92 5.42
C ASP A 364 6.86 -10.91 5.31
N ALA A 365 6.22 -12.03 5.65
CA ALA A 365 4.78 -12.20 5.52
C ALA A 365 3.96 -11.27 6.43
N ARG A 366 4.49 -10.92 7.61
CA ARG A 366 3.82 -10.00 8.56
C ARG A 366 3.82 -8.58 8.02
N VAL A 367 4.92 -8.17 7.39
CA VAL A 367 5.03 -6.85 6.76
C VAL A 367 4.05 -6.74 5.60
N ARG A 368 3.95 -7.76 4.73
CA ARG A 368 2.96 -7.77 3.65
C ARG A 368 1.51 -7.71 4.15
N GLN A 369 1.20 -8.46 5.20
CA GLN A 369 -0.13 -8.44 5.82
C GLN A 369 -0.45 -7.06 6.40
N GLN A 370 0.50 -6.46 7.12
CA GLN A 370 0.33 -5.12 7.68
C GLN A 370 0.21 -4.06 6.58
N ALA A 371 0.94 -4.20 5.47
CA ALA A 371 0.82 -3.31 4.31
C ALA A 371 -0.59 -3.35 3.72
N ALA A 372 -1.18 -4.54 3.55
CA ALA A 372 -2.55 -4.66 3.06
C ALA A 372 -3.58 -3.99 4.00
N ILE A 373 -3.40 -4.13 5.32
CA ILE A 373 -4.24 -3.45 6.33
C ILE A 373 -4.07 -1.92 6.23
N THR A 374 -2.82 -1.45 6.15
CA THR A 374 -2.48 -0.03 6.03
C THR A 374 -3.10 0.59 4.78
N VAL A 375 -3.02 -0.09 3.64
CA VAL A 375 -3.64 0.35 2.38
C VAL A 375 -5.16 0.44 2.53
N GLY A 376 -5.78 -0.57 3.17
CA GLY A 376 -7.21 -0.54 3.49
C GLY A 376 -7.63 0.62 4.40
N GLN A 377 -6.77 1.00 5.36
CA GLN A 377 -7.01 2.15 6.25
C GLN A 377 -6.89 3.50 5.54
N ILE A 378 -5.94 3.64 4.61
CA ILE A 378 -5.77 4.86 3.82
C ILE A 378 -6.96 5.05 2.87
N GLY A 379 -7.46 3.96 2.28
CA GLY A 379 -8.70 3.96 1.52
C GLY A 379 -8.51 4.32 0.04
N ASP A 380 -9.36 5.21 -0.44
CA ASP A 380 -9.66 5.45 -1.86
C ASP A 380 -8.46 5.89 -2.71
N THR A 381 -7.58 6.73 -2.16
CA THR A 381 -6.38 7.25 -2.83
C THR A 381 -5.39 6.15 -3.25
N THR A 382 -5.52 4.94 -2.71
CA THR A 382 -4.62 3.83 -2.99
C THR A 382 -5.03 2.96 -4.17
N VAL A 383 -6.27 3.11 -4.67
CA VAL A 383 -6.84 2.22 -5.69
C VAL A 383 -6.00 2.23 -6.97
N GLU A 384 -5.57 3.39 -7.45
CA GLU A 384 -4.73 3.51 -8.65
C GLU A 384 -3.39 2.77 -8.51
N ALA A 385 -2.79 2.80 -7.30
CA ALA A 385 -1.53 2.11 -7.04
C ALA A 385 -1.70 0.59 -6.90
N LEU A 386 -2.91 0.10 -6.59
CA LEU A 386 -3.19 -1.33 -6.47
C LEU A 386 -3.43 -2.01 -7.82
N VAL A 387 -4.00 -1.31 -8.81
CA VAL A 387 -4.36 -1.89 -10.12
C VAL A 387 -3.20 -2.68 -10.77
N PRO A 388 -1.96 -2.15 -10.84
CA PRO A 388 -0.82 -2.91 -11.40
C PRO A 388 -0.46 -4.15 -10.59
N LEU A 389 -0.63 -4.10 -9.26
CA LEU A 389 -0.25 -5.19 -8.35
C LEU A 389 -1.23 -6.36 -8.38
N LEU A 390 -2.51 -6.10 -8.70
CA LEU A 390 -3.53 -7.14 -8.90
C LEU A 390 -3.16 -8.13 -10.01
N SER A 391 -2.34 -7.70 -10.97
CA SER A 391 -1.85 -8.53 -12.09
C SER A 391 -0.37 -8.92 -11.97
N SER A 392 0.24 -8.75 -10.79
CA SER A 392 1.68 -9.00 -10.64
C SER A 392 2.07 -10.48 -10.79
N GLY A 393 3.28 -10.76 -11.28
CA GLY A 393 3.81 -12.13 -11.34
C GLY A 393 4.01 -12.77 -9.96
N ASN A 394 4.16 -11.97 -8.91
CA ASN A 394 4.34 -12.44 -7.54
C ASN A 394 2.99 -12.80 -6.91
N ALA A 395 2.72 -14.09 -6.71
CA ALA A 395 1.47 -14.58 -6.13
C ALA A 395 1.16 -13.97 -4.75
N SER A 396 2.19 -13.74 -3.92
CA SER A 396 1.99 -13.13 -2.61
C SER A 396 1.62 -11.65 -2.73
N ALA A 397 2.28 -10.90 -3.63
CA ALA A 397 1.96 -9.50 -3.86
C ALA A 397 0.53 -9.33 -4.42
N ARG A 398 0.14 -10.17 -5.39
CA ARG A 398 -1.25 -10.20 -5.89
C ARG A 398 -2.24 -10.46 -4.77
N TRP A 399 -2.00 -11.48 -3.95
CA TRP A 399 -2.91 -11.85 -2.86
C TRP A 399 -3.12 -10.68 -1.89
N HIS A 400 -2.04 -10.01 -1.45
CA HIS A 400 -2.15 -8.88 -0.54
C HIS A 400 -2.82 -7.65 -1.19
N ALA A 401 -2.59 -7.41 -2.49
CA ALA A 401 -3.28 -6.36 -3.23
C ALA A 401 -4.80 -6.64 -3.30
N ILE A 402 -5.20 -7.88 -3.58
CA ILE A 402 -6.62 -8.29 -3.61
C ILE A 402 -7.27 -8.12 -2.23
N VAL A 403 -6.58 -8.55 -1.17
CA VAL A 403 -7.05 -8.36 0.22
C VAL A 403 -7.22 -6.87 0.54
N ALA A 404 -6.26 -6.03 0.13
CA ALA A 404 -6.33 -4.59 0.32
C ALA A 404 -7.54 -3.97 -0.41
N VAL A 405 -7.80 -4.35 -1.66
CA VAL A 405 -9.03 -3.92 -2.39
C VAL A 405 -10.28 -4.32 -1.62
N GLY A 406 -10.34 -5.56 -1.10
CA GLY A 406 -11.46 -5.99 -0.27
C GLY A 406 -11.62 -5.17 1.02
N LEU A 407 -10.53 -4.72 1.65
CA LEU A 407 -10.60 -3.84 2.82
C LEU A 407 -11.08 -2.42 2.45
N ILE A 408 -10.62 -1.88 1.32
CA ILE A 408 -11.06 -0.58 0.79
C ILE A 408 -12.56 -0.62 0.46
N ALA A 409 -13.04 -1.70 -0.16
CA ALA A 409 -14.44 -1.86 -0.54
C ALA A 409 -15.40 -1.78 0.66
N ASN A 410 -14.98 -2.24 1.86
CA ASN A 410 -15.76 -2.08 3.09
C ASN A 410 -16.04 -0.62 3.48
N HIS A 411 -15.26 0.33 2.96
CA HIS A 411 -15.32 1.75 3.32
C HIS A 411 -15.87 2.64 2.19
N LEU A 412 -16.03 2.11 0.97
CA LEU A 412 -16.33 2.88 -0.24
C LEU A 412 -17.37 2.19 -1.13
N GLU A 413 -18.54 1.89 -0.56
CA GLU A 413 -19.64 1.33 -1.34
C GLU A 413 -19.97 2.25 -2.53
N SER A 414 -19.96 1.69 -3.75
CA SER A 414 -20.31 2.39 -5.00
C SER A 414 -19.37 3.50 -5.48
N ASP A 415 -18.06 3.37 -5.23
CA ASP A 415 -17.06 4.28 -5.79
C ASP A 415 -16.65 3.89 -7.23
N ALA A 416 -16.74 4.84 -8.16
CA ALA A 416 -16.32 4.66 -9.55
C ALA A 416 -14.86 4.22 -9.70
N ARG A 417 -13.99 4.54 -8.72
CA ARG A 417 -12.58 4.13 -8.72
C ARG A 417 -12.42 2.62 -8.54
N LEU A 418 -13.31 1.97 -7.80
CA LEU A 418 -13.25 0.50 -7.61
C LEU A 418 -13.56 -0.26 -8.90
N GLN A 419 -14.24 0.35 -9.89
CA GLN A 419 -14.53 -0.27 -11.18
C GLN A 419 -13.26 -0.74 -11.91
N ALA A 420 -12.16 0.00 -11.79
CA ALA A 420 -10.88 -0.35 -12.38
C ALA A 420 -10.25 -1.63 -11.78
N THR A 421 -10.72 -2.06 -10.61
CA THR A 421 -10.21 -3.27 -9.91
C THR A 421 -11.02 -4.52 -10.23
N VAL A 422 -12.28 -4.38 -10.69
CA VAL A 422 -13.21 -5.50 -10.86
C VAL A 422 -12.74 -6.48 -11.94
N ASP A 423 -12.33 -6.02 -13.12
CA ASP A 423 -11.84 -6.91 -14.18
C ASP A 423 -10.58 -7.69 -13.76
N PRO A 424 -9.54 -7.06 -13.17
CA PRO A 424 -8.42 -7.79 -12.56
C PRO A 424 -8.84 -8.84 -11.51
N LEU A 425 -9.83 -8.52 -10.66
CA LEU A 425 -10.35 -9.46 -9.67
C LEU A 425 -11.09 -10.64 -10.33
N LEU A 426 -11.87 -10.38 -11.37
CA LEU A 426 -12.55 -11.41 -12.17
C LEU A 426 -11.55 -12.33 -12.87
N ASP A 427 -10.41 -11.80 -13.31
CA ASP A 427 -9.31 -12.59 -13.86
C ASP A 427 -8.64 -13.45 -12.78
N ALA A 428 -8.47 -12.92 -11.57
CA ALA A 428 -7.92 -13.64 -10.42
C ALA A 428 -8.81 -14.82 -9.94
N LEU A 429 -10.09 -14.87 -10.31
CA LEU A 429 -10.93 -16.06 -10.08
C LEU A 429 -10.46 -17.28 -10.89
N SER A 430 -9.67 -17.06 -11.95
CA SER A 430 -9.09 -18.13 -12.78
C SER A 430 -7.67 -18.50 -12.37
N ASP A 431 -7.16 -17.93 -11.27
CA ASP A 431 -5.79 -18.14 -10.81
C ASP A 431 -5.55 -19.60 -10.40
N SER A 432 -4.32 -20.08 -10.61
CA SER A 432 -3.88 -21.40 -10.15
C SER A 432 -3.92 -21.53 -8.62
N ASP A 433 -3.63 -20.46 -7.87
CA ASP A 433 -3.61 -20.46 -6.42
C ASP A 433 -5.03 -20.33 -5.83
N SER A 434 -5.42 -21.29 -4.98
CA SER A 434 -6.72 -21.28 -4.31
C SER A 434 -6.92 -20.10 -3.36
N SER A 435 -5.84 -19.63 -2.74
CA SER A 435 -5.88 -18.50 -1.82
C SER A 435 -6.21 -17.21 -2.54
N ILE A 436 -5.71 -17.05 -3.78
CA ILE A 436 -6.00 -15.90 -4.64
C ILE A 436 -7.44 -15.94 -5.12
N ARG A 437 -7.94 -17.11 -5.56
CA ARG A 437 -9.34 -17.25 -5.95
C ARG A 437 -10.30 -16.94 -4.79
N SER A 438 -9.98 -17.39 -3.58
CA SER A 438 -10.76 -17.10 -2.38
C SER A 438 -10.76 -15.61 -2.06
N ALA A 439 -9.57 -14.97 -2.05
CA ALA A 439 -9.45 -13.54 -1.77
C ALA A 439 -10.19 -12.69 -2.81
N ALA A 440 -10.13 -13.06 -4.09
CA ALA A 440 -10.85 -12.36 -5.16
C ALA A 440 -12.37 -12.51 -5.03
N THR A 441 -12.83 -13.69 -4.61
CA THR A 441 -14.26 -13.94 -4.31
C THR A 441 -14.74 -13.03 -3.18
N ASP A 442 -13.99 -12.98 -2.08
CA ASP A 442 -14.34 -12.14 -0.93
C ASP A 442 -14.30 -10.65 -1.27
N ALA A 443 -13.30 -10.20 -2.06
CA ALA A 443 -13.20 -8.81 -2.49
C ALA A 443 -14.36 -8.39 -3.39
N LEU A 444 -14.72 -9.21 -4.39
CA LEU A 444 -15.86 -8.93 -5.28
C LEU A 444 -17.19 -8.87 -4.54
N LYS A 445 -17.41 -9.76 -3.57
CA LYS A 445 -18.60 -9.72 -2.70
C LYS A 445 -18.70 -8.41 -1.92
N LYS A 446 -17.58 -7.92 -1.39
CA LYS A 446 -17.52 -6.65 -0.66
C LYS A 446 -17.69 -5.43 -1.56
N ILE A 447 -17.24 -5.48 -2.82
CA ILE A 447 -17.53 -4.42 -3.80
C ILE A 447 -19.04 -4.34 -4.08
N GLY A 448 -19.73 -5.48 -4.04
CA GLY A 448 -21.17 -5.53 -4.10
C GLY A 448 -21.73 -5.18 -5.48
N THR A 449 -22.88 -4.51 -5.51
CA THR A 449 -23.71 -4.32 -6.72
C THR A 449 -23.01 -3.51 -7.81
N SER A 450 -21.99 -2.73 -7.47
CA SER A 450 -21.19 -1.96 -8.43
C SER A 450 -20.43 -2.86 -9.41
N ALA A 451 -20.12 -4.10 -9.05
CA ALA A 451 -19.43 -5.04 -9.94
C ALA A 451 -20.39 -5.77 -10.92
N LEU A 452 -21.71 -5.56 -10.84
CA LEU A 452 -22.69 -6.39 -11.54
C LEU A 452 -22.55 -6.34 -13.07
N ASP A 453 -22.28 -5.19 -13.68
CA ASP A 453 -22.18 -5.08 -15.13
C ASP A 453 -21.00 -5.89 -15.70
N GLN A 454 -19.84 -5.80 -15.06
CA GLN A 454 -18.65 -6.58 -15.42
C GLN A 454 -18.83 -8.07 -15.10
N ILE A 455 -19.42 -8.41 -13.95
CA ILE A 455 -19.81 -9.78 -13.57
C ILE A 455 -20.72 -10.41 -14.62
N GLN A 456 -21.76 -9.69 -15.06
CA GLN A 456 -22.69 -10.17 -16.10
C GLN A 456 -21.98 -10.44 -17.42
N THR A 457 -21.00 -9.60 -17.78
CA THR A 457 -20.16 -9.82 -18.96
C THR A 457 -19.28 -11.06 -18.79
N ARG A 458 -18.68 -11.27 -17.61
CA ARG A 458 -17.79 -12.41 -17.33
C ARG A 458 -18.52 -13.75 -17.24
N LEU A 459 -19.82 -13.76 -16.95
CA LEU A 459 -20.67 -14.97 -17.06
C LEU A 459 -20.71 -15.54 -18.48
N ARG A 460 -20.28 -14.78 -19.50
CA ARG A 460 -20.15 -15.25 -20.90
C ARG A 460 -18.74 -15.76 -21.25
N SER A 461 -17.81 -15.78 -20.29
CA SER A 461 -16.44 -16.25 -20.52
C SER A 461 -16.39 -17.74 -20.88
N GLN A 462 -15.29 -18.17 -21.54
CA GLN A 462 -15.09 -19.58 -21.92
C GLN A 462 -14.71 -20.49 -20.74
N ASN A 463 -14.23 -19.93 -19.62
CA ASN A 463 -13.77 -20.73 -18.50
C ASN A 463 -14.95 -21.08 -17.57
N ARG A 464 -15.32 -22.36 -17.58
CA ARG A 464 -16.43 -22.90 -16.78
C ARG A 464 -16.27 -22.66 -15.28
N THR A 465 -15.08 -22.88 -14.73
CA THR A 465 -14.81 -22.69 -13.29
C THR A 465 -15.01 -21.23 -12.90
N THR A 466 -14.53 -20.32 -13.74
CA THR A 466 -14.72 -18.88 -13.55
C THR A 466 -16.20 -18.52 -13.58
N ARG A 467 -16.97 -19.01 -14.55
CA ARG A 467 -18.42 -18.75 -14.58
C ARG A 467 -19.16 -19.24 -13.33
N ALA A 468 -18.79 -20.40 -12.80
CA ALA A 468 -19.40 -20.93 -11.59
C ALA A 468 -19.12 -20.04 -10.36
N LEU A 469 -17.88 -19.58 -10.21
CA LEU A 469 -17.51 -18.65 -9.14
C LEU A 469 -18.19 -17.28 -9.31
N VAL A 470 -18.24 -16.76 -10.55
CA VAL A 470 -18.90 -15.49 -10.87
C VAL A 470 -20.41 -15.57 -10.58
N GLU A 471 -21.08 -16.68 -10.90
CA GLU A 471 -22.50 -16.88 -10.57
C GLU A 471 -22.74 -16.96 -9.06
N PHE A 472 -21.86 -17.66 -8.33
CA PHE A 472 -21.92 -17.73 -6.87
C PHE A 472 -21.80 -16.33 -6.24
N ILE A 473 -20.86 -15.52 -6.72
CA ILE A 473 -20.66 -14.14 -6.27
C ILE A 473 -21.89 -13.28 -6.63
N ALA A 474 -22.36 -13.35 -7.88
CA ALA A 474 -23.51 -12.57 -8.34
C ALA A 474 -24.78 -12.86 -7.53
N THR A 475 -25.01 -14.12 -7.19
CA THR A 475 -26.15 -14.56 -6.37
C THR A 475 -26.07 -14.04 -4.93
N ASP A 476 -24.86 -13.90 -4.38
CA ASP A 476 -24.64 -13.35 -3.04
C ASP A 476 -24.89 -11.84 -3.00
N ILE A 477 -24.44 -11.13 -4.05
CA ILE A 477 -24.56 -9.68 -4.19
C ILE A 477 -26.00 -9.23 -4.52
N ALA A 478 -26.68 -9.96 -5.40
CA ALA A 478 -28.03 -9.66 -5.87
C ALA A 478 -28.89 -10.93 -5.87
N PRO A 479 -29.34 -11.38 -4.68
CA PRO A 479 -30.08 -12.64 -4.52
C PRO A 479 -31.45 -12.63 -5.21
N ASP A 480 -32.04 -11.46 -5.42
CA ASP A 480 -33.25 -11.24 -6.21
C ASP A 480 -33.07 -11.61 -7.69
N GLN A 481 -31.84 -11.51 -8.23
CA GLN A 481 -31.51 -11.84 -9.63
C GLN A 481 -30.86 -13.22 -9.79
N ALA A 482 -30.85 -14.05 -8.74
CA ALA A 482 -30.13 -15.33 -8.71
C ALA A 482 -30.46 -16.26 -9.90
N GLU A 483 -31.73 -16.41 -10.26
CA GLU A 483 -32.13 -17.26 -11.40
C GLU A 483 -31.67 -16.69 -12.74
N SER A 484 -31.61 -15.37 -12.89
CA SER A 484 -31.07 -14.71 -14.08
C SER A 484 -29.57 -14.97 -14.24
N PHE A 485 -28.79 -14.92 -13.14
CA PHE A 485 -27.36 -15.25 -13.18
C PHE A 485 -27.11 -16.73 -13.47
N ARG A 486 -27.88 -17.64 -12.85
CA ARG A 486 -27.83 -19.08 -13.17
C ARG A 486 -28.13 -19.34 -14.63
N LEU A 487 -29.19 -18.74 -15.17
CA LEU A 487 -29.55 -18.85 -16.58
C LEU A 487 -28.39 -18.40 -17.48
N ARG A 488 -27.80 -17.23 -17.22
CA ARG A 488 -26.64 -16.74 -17.98
C ARG A 488 -25.42 -17.66 -17.89
N ARG A 489 -25.13 -18.23 -16.72
CA ARG A 489 -24.07 -19.25 -16.58
C ARG A 489 -24.37 -20.47 -17.44
N TYR A 490 -25.59 -21.02 -17.36
CA TYR A 490 -25.96 -22.19 -18.15
C TYR A 490 -25.88 -21.93 -19.65
N LEU A 491 -26.24 -20.72 -20.11
CA LEU A 491 -26.06 -20.30 -21.50
C LEU A 491 -24.58 -20.29 -21.90
N GLY A 492 -23.69 -19.88 -21.00
CA GLY A 492 -22.25 -20.06 -21.19
C GLY A 492 -21.87 -21.55 -21.29
N ASP A 493 -22.39 -22.40 -20.40
CA ASP A 493 -22.10 -23.84 -20.34
C ASP A 493 -22.55 -24.59 -21.60
N LEU A 494 -23.48 -24.03 -22.38
CA LEU A 494 -23.78 -24.54 -23.72
C LEU A 494 -22.56 -24.48 -24.64
N GLN A 495 -21.68 -23.48 -24.51
CA GLN A 495 -20.50 -23.31 -25.37
C GLN A 495 -19.28 -24.14 -24.92
N ASP A 496 -19.38 -24.95 -23.86
CA ASP A 496 -18.28 -25.78 -23.34
C ASP A 496 -17.81 -26.83 -24.37
N ARG A 497 -16.57 -27.32 -24.33
CA ARG A 497 -16.13 -28.38 -25.27
C ARG A 497 -16.75 -29.75 -24.94
N ASP A 498 -17.08 -29.99 -23.68
CA ASP A 498 -17.64 -31.25 -23.22
C ASP A 498 -19.15 -31.36 -23.47
N LEU A 499 -19.55 -32.38 -24.25
CA LEU A 499 -20.94 -32.63 -24.61
C LEU A 499 -21.83 -32.90 -23.38
N SER A 500 -21.32 -33.57 -22.35
CA SER A 500 -22.09 -33.85 -21.13
C SER A 500 -22.41 -32.57 -20.36
N THR A 501 -21.48 -31.61 -20.34
CA THR A 501 -21.68 -30.29 -19.75
C THR A 501 -22.74 -29.49 -20.49
N ARG A 502 -22.72 -29.49 -21.83
CA ARG A 502 -23.78 -28.85 -22.64
C ARG A 502 -25.15 -29.47 -22.36
N MET A 503 -25.21 -30.80 -22.25
CA MET A 503 -26.45 -31.50 -21.94
C MET A 503 -26.98 -31.15 -20.54
N ALA A 504 -26.11 -31.14 -19.53
CA ALA A 504 -26.46 -30.75 -18.17
C ALA A 504 -26.99 -29.30 -18.12
N ALA A 505 -26.39 -28.39 -18.89
CA ALA A 505 -26.84 -27.01 -19.01
C ALA A 505 -28.27 -26.92 -19.60
N LEU A 506 -28.55 -27.64 -20.69
CA LEU A 506 -29.91 -27.69 -21.26
C LEU A 506 -30.95 -28.20 -20.27
N LEU A 507 -30.62 -29.22 -19.47
CA LEU A 507 -31.50 -29.75 -18.43
C LEU A 507 -31.70 -28.75 -17.29
N ALA A 508 -30.65 -28.05 -16.87
CA ALA A 508 -30.71 -27.05 -15.82
C ALA A 508 -31.54 -25.81 -16.24
N ILE A 509 -31.41 -25.37 -17.50
CA ILE A 509 -32.23 -24.27 -18.06
C ILE A 509 -33.72 -24.59 -17.96
N ARG A 510 -34.13 -25.85 -18.16
CA ARG A 510 -35.55 -26.24 -18.01
C ARG A 510 -36.07 -26.09 -16.58
N GLN A 511 -35.20 -26.09 -15.58
CA GLN A 511 -35.58 -25.97 -14.17
C GLN A 511 -35.69 -24.51 -13.71
N ILE A 512 -35.24 -23.53 -14.51
CA ILE A 512 -35.42 -22.10 -14.21
C ILE A 512 -36.92 -21.80 -14.18
N SER A 513 -37.42 -21.30 -13.05
CA SER A 513 -38.85 -21.07 -12.80
C SER A 513 -39.23 -19.60 -12.90
N ASP A 514 -38.27 -18.71 -12.70
CA ASP A 514 -38.45 -17.26 -12.79
C ASP A 514 -38.70 -16.82 -14.24
N VAL A 515 -39.92 -16.37 -14.49
CA VAL A 515 -40.40 -15.90 -15.79
C VAL A 515 -39.71 -14.58 -16.18
N GLU A 516 -39.40 -13.71 -15.22
CA GLU A 516 -38.73 -12.44 -15.49
C GLU A 516 -37.28 -12.68 -15.93
N ALA A 517 -36.57 -13.57 -15.24
CA ALA A 517 -35.23 -14.00 -15.66
C ALA A 517 -35.22 -14.60 -17.08
N ILE A 518 -36.22 -15.41 -17.43
CA ILE A 518 -36.38 -15.96 -18.78
C ILE A 518 -36.62 -14.83 -19.79
N ASN A 519 -37.59 -13.95 -19.54
CA ASN A 519 -37.96 -12.86 -20.43
C ASN A 519 -36.78 -11.93 -20.73
N ASN A 520 -36.02 -11.55 -19.69
CA ASN A 520 -34.85 -10.69 -19.81
C ASN A 520 -33.68 -11.34 -20.60
N ASN A 521 -33.70 -12.64 -20.84
CA ASN A 521 -32.68 -13.37 -21.57
C ASN A 521 -33.22 -14.11 -22.81
N LEU A 522 -34.45 -13.83 -23.27
CA LEU A 522 -35.12 -14.58 -24.34
C LEU A 522 -34.32 -14.61 -25.65
N ASP A 523 -33.83 -13.46 -26.11
CA ASP A 523 -33.07 -13.41 -27.37
C ASP A 523 -31.78 -14.25 -27.31
N LEU A 524 -31.03 -14.11 -26.21
CA LEU A 524 -29.81 -14.87 -25.97
C LEU A 524 -30.11 -16.38 -25.84
N LEU A 525 -31.17 -16.74 -25.12
CA LEU A 525 -31.57 -18.13 -24.91
C LEU A 525 -32.03 -18.78 -26.21
N VAL A 526 -32.89 -18.11 -26.97
CA VAL A 526 -33.61 -18.69 -28.11
C VAL A 526 -32.82 -18.54 -29.39
N ASN A 527 -32.58 -17.30 -29.82
CA ASN A 527 -32.02 -17.00 -31.13
C ASN A 527 -30.51 -17.28 -31.17
N GLN A 528 -29.79 -16.88 -30.12
CA GLN A 528 -28.33 -17.03 -30.09
C GLN A 528 -27.86 -18.43 -29.66
N ASN A 529 -28.74 -19.24 -29.05
CA ASN A 529 -28.38 -20.58 -28.58
C ASN A 529 -29.34 -21.68 -29.05
N LEU A 530 -30.54 -21.82 -28.48
CA LEU A 530 -31.36 -23.03 -28.66
C LEU A 530 -31.71 -23.34 -30.12
N ILE A 531 -32.05 -22.33 -30.93
CA ILE A 531 -32.36 -22.51 -32.35
C ILE A 531 -31.13 -22.97 -33.14
N GLY A 532 -29.97 -22.31 -32.93
CA GLY A 532 -28.72 -22.71 -33.55
C GLY A 532 -28.29 -24.12 -33.16
N TYR A 533 -28.49 -24.50 -31.90
CA TYR A 533 -28.24 -25.86 -31.42
C TYR A 533 -29.16 -26.90 -32.06
N ALA A 534 -30.41 -26.55 -32.35
CA ALA A 534 -31.34 -27.46 -32.99
C ALA A 534 -31.02 -27.67 -34.48
N THR A 535 -30.50 -26.65 -35.17
CA THR A 535 -30.20 -26.68 -36.61
C THR A 535 -28.78 -27.15 -36.95
N ASP A 536 -27.83 -27.07 -36.02
CA ASP A 536 -26.45 -27.50 -36.30
C ASP A 536 -26.37 -29.02 -36.48
N THR A 537 -26.22 -29.43 -37.73
CA THR A 537 -26.12 -30.85 -38.14
C THR A 537 -24.85 -31.53 -37.65
N ASN A 538 -23.82 -30.78 -37.21
CA ASN A 538 -22.61 -31.35 -36.63
C ASN A 538 -22.81 -31.78 -35.17
N LEU A 539 -23.86 -31.30 -34.50
CA LEU A 539 -24.15 -31.66 -33.13
C LEU A 539 -24.84 -33.02 -33.02
N ASN A 540 -24.60 -33.71 -31.91
CA ASN A 540 -25.25 -34.98 -31.61
C ASN A 540 -26.77 -34.82 -31.59
N LEU A 541 -27.49 -35.75 -32.21
CA LEU A 541 -28.95 -35.75 -32.31
C LEU A 541 -29.65 -35.57 -30.96
N ASN A 542 -29.16 -36.21 -29.89
CA ASN A 542 -29.75 -36.07 -28.55
C ASN A 542 -29.63 -34.63 -28.02
N LEU A 543 -28.54 -33.94 -28.33
CA LEU A 543 -28.33 -32.55 -27.93
C LEU A 543 -29.27 -31.62 -28.71
N ARG A 544 -29.42 -31.85 -30.02
CA ARG A 544 -30.38 -31.12 -30.88
C ARG A 544 -31.82 -31.30 -30.37
N LYS A 545 -32.23 -32.54 -30.06
CA LYS A 545 -33.53 -32.85 -29.42
C LYS A 545 -33.69 -32.15 -28.08
N SER A 546 -32.66 -32.20 -27.25
CA SER A 546 -32.68 -31.56 -25.93
C SER A 546 -32.83 -30.04 -26.05
N ALA A 547 -32.19 -29.41 -27.03
CA ALA A 547 -32.36 -27.97 -27.29
C ALA A 547 -33.81 -27.63 -27.66
N LEU A 548 -34.44 -28.41 -28.55
CA LEU A 548 -35.86 -28.24 -28.91
C LEU A 548 -36.81 -28.47 -27.72
N LEU A 549 -36.55 -29.49 -26.90
CA LEU A 549 -37.34 -29.72 -25.69
C LEU A 549 -37.18 -28.57 -24.68
N THR A 550 -35.97 -28.04 -24.53
CA THR A 550 -35.74 -26.86 -23.68
C THR A 550 -36.50 -25.66 -24.23
N LEU A 551 -36.47 -25.43 -25.54
CA LEU A 551 -37.22 -24.35 -26.18
C LEU A 551 -38.73 -24.48 -25.95
N ALA A 552 -39.27 -25.71 -26.05
CA ALA A 552 -40.68 -25.97 -25.81
C ALA A 552 -41.08 -25.66 -24.35
N GLU A 553 -40.27 -26.07 -23.38
CA GLU A 553 -40.54 -25.80 -21.96
C GLU A 553 -40.37 -24.31 -21.62
N THR A 554 -39.41 -23.61 -22.23
CA THR A 554 -39.29 -22.15 -22.12
C THR A 554 -40.54 -21.46 -22.66
N ALA A 555 -40.99 -21.84 -23.87
CA ALA A 555 -42.15 -21.22 -24.51
C ALA A 555 -43.47 -21.42 -23.73
N LYS A 556 -43.59 -22.50 -22.95
CA LYS A 556 -44.76 -22.72 -22.08
C LYS A 556 -44.80 -21.82 -20.84
N LYS A 557 -43.63 -21.33 -20.38
CA LYS A 557 -43.52 -20.49 -19.18
C LYS A 557 -43.75 -19.02 -19.49
N VAL A 558 -43.56 -18.62 -20.74
CA VAL A 558 -43.72 -17.24 -21.22
C VAL A 558 -45.14 -17.08 -21.77
N GLU A 559 -45.83 -16.01 -21.38
CA GLU A 559 -47.21 -15.76 -21.82
C GLU A 559 -47.30 -15.44 -23.32
N GLU A 560 -46.36 -14.66 -23.85
CA GLU A 560 -46.31 -14.28 -25.26
C GLU A 560 -45.26 -15.07 -26.04
N THR A 561 -45.68 -15.84 -27.04
CA THR A 561 -44.78 -16.65 -27.89
C THR A 561 -44.31 -15.92 -29.15
N THR A 562 -44.52 -14.61 -29.24
CA THR A 562 -44.15 -13.74 -30.38
C THR A 562 -42.65 -13.77 -30.68
N PHE A 563 -41.81 -13.97 -29.67
CA PHE A 563 -40.35 -14.11 -29.83
C PHE A 563 -39.93 -15.31 -30.70
N LEU A 564 -40.82 -16.30 -30.94
CA LEU A 564 -40.57 -17.44 -31.81
C LEU A 564 -40.90 -17.19 -33.28
N GLU A 565 -41.66 -16.14 -33.60
CA GLU A 565 -42.08 -15.83 -34.97
C GLU A 565 -40.90 -15.71 -35.96
N PRO A 566 -39.77 -15.04 -35.60
CA PRO A 566 -38.60 -14.99 -36.48
C PRO A 566 -37.99 -16.37 -36.79
N SER A 567 -38.24 -17.35 -35.92
CA SER A 567 -37.71 -18.72 -36.04
C SER A 567 -38.68 -19.70 -36.67
N PHE A 568 -39.86 -19.26 -37.15
CA PHE A 568 -40.88 -20.16 -37.69
C PHE A 568 -40.38 -20.98 -38.87
N ASP A 569 -39.75 -20.35 -39.87
CA ASP A 569 -39.25 -21.08 -41.04
C ASP A 569 -38.26 -22.19 -40.62
N THR A 570 -37.38 -21.87 -39.68
CA THR A 570 -36.45 -22.84 -39.09
C THR A 570 -37.17 -23.97 -38.37
N LEU A 571 -38.13 -23.67 -37.49
CA LEU A 571 -38.91 -24.68 -36.77
C LEU A 571 -39.68 -25.60 -37.73
N PHE A 572 -40.18 -25.05 -38.84
CA PHE A 572 -40.86 -25.84 -39.85
C PHE A 572 -39.90 -26.71 -40.67
N VAL A 573 -38.68 -26.26 -40.97
CA VAL A 573 -37.66 -27.13 -41.57
C VAL A 573 -37.34 -28.29 -40.63
N LEU A 574 -37.19 -28.03 -39.33
CA LEU A 574 -36.95 -29.07 -38.32
C LEU A 574 -38.14 -30.02 -38.14
N LEU A 575 -39.37 -29.57 -38.43
CA LEU A 575 -40.56 -30.43 -38.45
C LEU A 575 -40.50 -31.46 -39.60
N GLU A 576 -39.87 -31.10 -40.71
CA GLU A 576 -39.71 -31.99 -41.86
C GLU A 576 -38.64 -33.07 -41.60
N GLU A 577 -37.65 -32.80 -40.74
CA GLU A 577 -36.64 -33.78 -40.30
C GLU A 577 -37.25 -34.92 -39.47
N PRO A 578 -37.25 -36.19 -39.93
CA PRO A 578 -37.93 -37.29 -39.25
C PRO A 578 -37.50 -37.51 -37.80
N ASN A 579 -36.21 -37.30 -37.51
CA ASN A 579 -35.65 -37.54 -36.19
C ASN A 579 -35.94 -36.44 -35.16
N LEU A 580 -36.27 -35.22 -35.59
CA LEU A 580 -36.55 -34.05 -34.71
C LEU A 580 -38.01 -33.60 -34.75
N ARG A 581 -38.78 -34.19 -35.66
CA ARG A 581 -40.20 -33.90 -35.90
C ARG A 581 -41.05 -33.90 -34.62
N PRO A 582 -40.95 -34.87 -33.69
CA PRO A 582 -41.75 -34.83 -32.46
C PRO A 582 -41.47 -33.61 -31.60
N GLU A 583 -40.20 -33.24 -31.43
CA GLU A 583 -39.78 -32.10 -30.62
C GLU A 583 -40.14 -30.76 -31.27
N ALA A 584 -39.95 -30.64 -32.59
CA ALA A 584 -40.38 -29.47 -33.37
C ALA A 584 -41.90 -29.28 -33.31
N ALA A 585 -42.68 -30.36 -33.47
CA ALA A 585 -44.13 -30.33 -33.36
C ALA A 585 -44.61 -29.83 -31.99
N LYS A 586 -43.93 -30.23 -30.90
CA LYS A 586 -44.25 -29.80 -29.54
C LYS A 586 -44.08 -28.28 -29.39
N ILE A 587 -42.98 -27.70 -29.90
CA ILE A 587 -42.78 -26.23 -29.86
C ILE A 587 -43.86 -25.52 -30.66
N ILE A 588 -44.13 -26.00 -31.88
CA ILE A 588 -45.12 -25.38 -32.77
C ILE A 588 -46.53 -25.43 -32.15
N SER A 589 -46.87 -26.49 -31.40
CA SER A 589 -48.14 -26.53 -30.66
C SER A 589 -48.24 -25.47 -29.57
N VAL A 590 -47.12 -25.12 -28.92
CA VAL A 590 -47.06 -24.09 -27.86
C VAL A 590 -47.18 -22.68 -28.45
N VAL A 591 -46.58 -22.44 -29.62
CA VAL A 591 -46.78 -21.20 -30.40
C VAL A 591 -48.26 -20.97 -30.70
N GLY A 592 -49.02 -22.04 -30.94
CA GLY A 592 -50.46 -21.98 -31.03
C GLY A 592 -50.95 -21.34 -32.33
N LYS A 593 -51.86 -20.36 -32.21
CA LYS A 593 -52.65 -19.80 -33.31
C LYS A 593 -51.81 -19.25 -34.47
N SER A 594 -50.69 -18.57 -34.18
CA SER A 594 -49.84 -17.92 -35.20
C SER A 594 -49.16 -18.93 -36.13
N ALA A 595 -48.93 -20.17 -35.68
CA ALA A 595 -48.36 -21.23 -36.51
C ALA A 595 -49.36 -21.88 -37.47
N VAL A 596 -50.67 -21.74 -37.21
CA VAL A 596 -51.74 -22.46 -37.93
C VAL A 596 -51.71 -22.24 -39.45
N PRO A 597 -51.59 -21.01 -39.98
CA PRO A 597 -51.54 -20.79 -41.43
C PRO A 597 -50.37 -21.52 -42.11
N ASN A 598 -49.20 -21.56 -41.45
CA ASN A 598 -48.01 -22.22 -41.96
C ASN A 598 -48.11 -23.76 -41.90
N LEU A 599 -48.76 -24.30 -40.87
CA LEU A 599 -49.09 -25.72 -40.77
C LEU A 599 -50.05 -26.15 -41.89
N ILE A 600 -51.12 -25.37 -42.12
CA ILE A 600 -52.11 -25.65 -43.17
C ILE A 600 -51.44 -25.71 -44.56
N ARG A 601 -50.54 -24.76 -44.88
CA ARG A 601 -49.79 -24.78 -46.14
C ARG A 601 -48.98 -26.06 -46.33
N ARG A 602 -48.45 -26.64 -45.26
CA ARG A 602 -47.61 -27.86 -45.30
C ARG A 602 -48.41 -29.17 -45.32
N LEU A 603 -49.73 -29.14 -45.15
CA LEU A 603 -50.59 -30.33 -45.33
C LEU A 603 -50.63 -30.85 -46.78
N GLN A 604 -50.09 -30.10 -47.74
CA GLN A 604 -49.91 -30.54 -49.13
C GLN A 604 -48.62 -31.32 -49.38
N HIS A 605 -47.72 -31.43 -48.38
CA HIS A 605 -46.44 -32.11 -48.53
C HIS A 605 -46.63 -33.60 -48.86
N GLN A 606 -45.72 -34.20 -49.64
CA GLN A 606 -45.85 -35.59 -50.14
C GLN A 606 -45.65 -36.65 -49.04
N ASP A 607 -44.85 -36.36 -48.01
CA ASP A 607 -44.63 -37.24 -46.85
C ASP A 607 -45.91 -37.40 -46.01
N SER A 608 -46.43 -38.62 -45.92
CA SER A 608 -47.62 -38.94 -45.11
C SER A 608 -47.41 -38.84 -43.61
N GLU A 609 -46.19 -39.13 -43.12
CA GLU A 609 -45.88 -39.09 -41.69
C GLU A 609 -45.78 -37.65 -41.19
N LEU A 610 -45.15 -36.78 -41.98
CA LEU A 610 -45.17 -35.34 -41.75
C LEU A 610 -46.60 -34.80 -41.72
N ARG A 611 -47.43 -35.12 -42.72
CA ARG A 611 -48.85 -34.68 -42.73
C ARG A 611 -49.59 -35.15 -41.48
N SER A 612 -49.40 -36.41 -41.07
CA SER A 612 -50.02 -36.94 -39.85
C SER A 612 -49.57 -36.19 -38.59
N THR A 613 -48.30 -35.81 -38.53
CA THR A 613 -47.77 -35.01 -37.42
C THR A 613 -48.37 -33.62 -37.43
N ILE A 614 -48.39 -32.93 -38.57
CA ILE A 614 -49.01 -31.59 -38.72
C ILE A 614 -50.48 -31.63 -38.28
N THR A 615 -51.25 -32.65 -38.71
CA THR A 615 -52.65 -32.82 -38.27
C THR A 615 -52.73 -32.95 -36.75
N ARG A 616 -51.89 -33.77 -36.13
CA ARG A 616 -51.87 -33.93 -34.66
C ARG A 616 -51.47 -32.63 -33.95
N THR A 617 -50.51 -31.88 -34.48
CA THR A 617 -50.12 -30.58 -33.96
C THR A 617 -51.26 -29.57 -34.04
N LEU A 618 -51.99 -29.51 -35.17
CA LEU A 618 -53.19 -28.67 -35.32
C LEU A 618 -54.28 -29.04 -34.29
N VAL A 619 -54.47 -30.34 -34.02
CA VAL A 619 -55.38 -30.83 -32.99
C VAL A 619 -54.93 -30.41 -31.59
N GLN A 620 -53.63 -30.48 -31.31
CA GLN A 620 -53.06 -30.02 -30.04
C GLN A 620 -53.19 -28.50 -29.84
N ILE A 621 -53.13 -27.71 -30.92
CA ILE A 621 -53.40 -26.26 -30.86
C ILE A 621 -54.87 -26.02 -30.46
N GLY A 622 -55.81 -26.83 -30.95
CA GLY A 622 -57.20 -26.84 -30.50
C GLY A 622 -58.04 -25.70 -31.06
N GLU A 623 -58.93 -25.15 -30.23
CA GLU A 623 -59.92 -24.13 -30.58
C GLU A 623 -59.36 -22.92 -31.36
N PRO A 624 -58.17 -22.37 -31.04
CA PRO A 624 -57.55 -21.29 -31.83
C PRO A 624 -57.30 -21.61 -33.31
N ALA A 625 -57.22 -22.89 -33.68
CA ALA A 625 -57.03 -23.32 -35.06
C ALA A 625 -58.35 -23.39 -35.86
N THR A 626 -59.50 -23.50 -35.20
CA THR A 626 -60.81 -23.79 -35.81
C THR A 626 -61.15 -22.87 -36.97
N ALA A 627 -61.14 -21.55 -36.77
CA ALA A 627 -61.49 -20.58 -37.81
C ALA A 627 -60.61 -20.71 -39.07
N SER A 628 -59.30 -20.89 -38.88
CA SER A 628 -58.35 -21.05 -40.00
C SER A 628 -58.53 -22.39 -40.70
N LEU A 629 -58.81 -23.45 -39.93
CA LEU A 629 -59.10 -24.78 -40.47
C LEU A 629 -60.42 -24.77 -41.25
N THR A 630 -61.49 -24.16 -40.74
CA THR A 630 -62.78 -24.03 -41.43
C THR A 630 -62.61 -23.30 -42.75
N ALA A 631 -61.85 -22.21 -42.80
CA ALA A 631 -61.52 -21.52 -44.05
C ALA A 631 -60.72 -22.44 -45.02
N ALA A 632 -59.79 -23.23 -44.50
CA ALA A 632 -58.96 -24.14 -45.28
C ALA A 632 -59.71 -25.38 -45.84
N LEU A 633 -60.95 -25.64 -45.43
CA LEU A 633 -61.80 -26.66 -46.07
C LEU A 633 -62.14 -26.33 -47.53
N SER A 634 -61.98 -25.07 -47.93
CA SER A 634 -62.13 -24.65 -49.32
C SER A 634 -60.83 -24.67 -50.13
N ASN A 635 -59.72 -25.19 -49.57
CA ASN A 635 -58.43 -25.20 -50.24
C ASN A 635 -58.46 -26.05 -51.54
N PRO A 636 -57.82 -25.60 -52.65
CA PRO A 636 -57.77 -26.36 -53.89
C PRO A 636 -57.16 -27.76 -53.75
N SER A 637 -56.18 -27.92 -52.86
CA SER A 637 -55.50 -29.19 -52.62
C SER A 637 -56.38 -30.15 -51.82
N TYR A 638 -56.70 -31.30 -52.41
CA TYR A 638 -57.41 -32.40 -51.74
C TYR A 638 -56.70 -32.86 -50.46
N LEU A 639 -55.36 -32.93 -50.47
CA LEU A 639 -54.59 -33.35 -49.30
C LEU A 639 -54.78 -32.40 -48.13
N VAL A 640 -54.82 -31.09 -48.40
CA VAL A 640 -55.09 -30.08 -47.37
C VAL A 640 -56.51 -30.28 -46.82
N ARG A 641 -57.53 -30.31 -47.70
CA ARG A 641 -58.93 -30.50 -47.26
C ARG A 641 -59.13 -31.73 -46.39
N ARG A 642 -58.61 -32.89 -46.82
CA ARG A 642 -58.75 -34.17 -46.11
C ARG A 642 -58.11 -34.14 -44.72
N ASN A 643 -56.92 -33.55 -44.58
CA ASN A 643 -56.24 -33.52 -43.29
C ASN A 643 -56.79 -32.43 -42.36
N VAL A 644 -57.24 -31.30 -42.91
CA VAL A 644 -57.97 -30.25 -42.17
C VAL A 644 -59.28 -30.79 -41.62
N ALA A 645 -60.02 -31.57 -42.41
CA ALA A 645 -61.25 -32.25 -41.98
C ALA A 645 -61.02 -33.17 -40.78
N VAL A 646 -59.96 -33.98 -40.84
CA VAL A 646 -59.58 -34.87 -39.74
C VAL A 646 -59.21 -34.07 -38.49
N ALA A 647 -58.45 -32.98 -38.62
CA ALA A 647 -58.12 -32.12 -37.48
C ALA A 647 -59.38 -31.51 -36.85
N LEU A 648 -60.27 -30.92 -37.66
CA LEU A 648 -61.52 -30.32 -37.19
C LEU A 648 -62.41 -31.34 -36.48
N SER A 649 -62.56 -32.57 -37.03
CA SER A 649 -63.38 -33.61 -36.39
C SER A 649 -62.90 -34.02 -34.99
N GLN A 650 -61.64 -33.73 -34.64
CA GLN A 650 -61.08 -34.00 -33.30
C GLN A 650 -61.12 -32.77 -32.39
N ILE A 651 -61.13 -31.56 -32.95
CA ILE A 651 -61.17 -30.29 -32.21
C ILE A 651 -62.62 -29.89 -31.90
N ASP A 652 -63.47 -29.94 -32.91
CA ASP A 652 -64.88 -29.53 -32.89
C ASP A 652 -65.69 -30.50 -33.79
N PRO A 653 -66.09 -31.66 -33.25
CA PRO A 653 -66.79 -32.70 -34.00
C PRO A 653 -68.09 -32.19 -34.64
N ASP A 654 -68.86 -31.39 -33.92
CA ASP A 654 -70.19 -30.94 -34.34
C ASP A 654 -70.12 -29.94 -35.50
N HIS A 655 -69.20 -28.96 -35.44
CA HIS A 655 -69.02 -27.99 -36.52
C HIS A 655 -68.33 -28.60 -37.74
N ALA A 656 -67.39 -29.53 -37.52
CA ALA A 656 -66.73 -30.27 -38.58
C ALA A 656 -67.76 -31.06 -39.39
N ASP A 657 -68.64 -31.82 -38.74
CA ASP A 657 -69.58 -32.69 -39.43
C ASP A 657 -70.58 -31.89 -40.29
N GLU A 658 -71.12 -30.76 -39.83
CA GLU A 658 -72.07 -29.99 -40.66
C GLU A 658 -71.41 -29.43 -41.94
N PHE A 659 -70.25 -28.79 -41.81
CA PHE A 659 -69.56 -28.17 -42.95
C PHE A 659 -68.93 -29.19 -43.88
N LEU A 660 -68.27 -30.22 -43.32
CA LEU A 660 -67.66 -31.30 -44.10
C LEU A 660 -68.70 -32.04 -44.92
N MET A 661 -69.87 -32.31 -44.36
CA MET A 661 -70.93 -33.00 -45.08
C MET A 661 -71.47 -32.16 -46.24
N LYS A 662 -71.72 -30.86 -46.02
CA LYS A 662 -72.08 -29.93 -47.10
C LYS A 662 -71.00 -29.90 -48.20
N ARG A 663 -69.72 -29.92 -47.81
CA ARG A 663 -68.61 -29.88 -48.77
C ARG A 663 -68.42 -31.20 -49.52
N TYR A 664 -68.46 -32.35 -48.87
CA TYR A 664 -68.34 -33.64 -49.54
C TYR A 664 -69.50 -33.89 -50.52
N ILE A 665 -70.70 -33.41 -50.17
CA ILE A 665 -71.85 -33.37 -51.09
C ILE A 665 -71.54 -32.50 -52.32
N ASN A 666 -70.88 -31.36 -52.16
CA ASN A 666 -70.45 -30.53 -53.29
C ASN A 666 -69.32 -31.17 -54.11
N ASP A 667 -68.36 -31.84 -53.47
CA ASP A 667 -67.24 -32.52 -54.16
C ASP A 667 -67.76 -33.62 -55.11
N LEU A 668 -68.95 -34.19 -54.88
CA LEU A 668 -69.62 -35.11 -55.82
C LEU A 668 -70.00 -34.46 -57.16
N ARG A 669 -69.98 -33.13 -57.25
CA ARG A 669 -70.34 -32.35 -58.46
C ARG A 669 -69.13 -31.71 -59.13
N ASP A 670 -67.92 -32.00 -58.65
CA ASP A 670 -66.67 -31.45 -59.18
C ASP A 670 -66.39 -31.93 -60.61
N GLU A 671 -65.72 -31.12 -61.44
CA GLU A 671 -65.37 -31.49 -62.81
C GLU A 671 -64.35 -32.66 -62.86
N ASP A 672 -63.45 -32.76 -61.87
CA ASP A 672 -62.47 -33.83 -61.78
C ASP A 672 -63.08 -35.08 -61.12
N SER A 673 -63.13 -36.17 -61.89
CA SER A 673 -63.63 -37.47 -61.43
C SER A 673 -62.91 -38.04 -60.20
N ARG A 674 -61.66 -37.65 -59.93
CA ARG A 674 -60.92 -38.04 -58.72
C ARG A 674 -61.46 -37.33 -57.48
N VAL A 675 -61.84 -36.06 -57.61
CA VAL A 675 -62.45 -35.26 -56.54
C VAL A 675 -63.83 -35.82 -56.22
N ARG A 676 -64.65 -36.10 -57.25
CA ARG A 676 -65.95 -36.78 -57.07
C ARG A 676 -65.83 -38.13 -56.38
N ALA A 677 -64.86 -38.95 -56.81
CA ALA A 677 -64.64 -40.28 -56.22
C ALA A 677 -64.25 -40.16 -54.74
N ASN A 678 -63.40 -39.19 -54.40
CA ASN A 678 -63.03 -38.92 -53.02
C ASN A 678 -64.20 -38.38 -52.20
N GLY A 679 -65.06 -37.51 -52.75
CA GLY A 679 -66.29 -37.05 -52.10
C GLY A 679 -67.21 -38.23 -51.72
N ALA A 680 -67.43 -39.15 -52.66
CA ALA A 680 -68.17 -40.39 -52.39
C ALA A 680 -67.50 -41.28 -51.33
N LYS A 681 -66.17 -41.41 -51.38
CA LYS A 681 -65.39 -42.18 -50.38
C LYS A 681 -65.52 -41.60 -48.98
N LEU A 682 -65.49 -40.27 -48.84
CA LEU A 682 -65.59 -39.60 -47.54
C LEU A 682 -67.01 -39.72 -46.99
N LEU A 683 -68.04 -39.54 -47.84
CA LEU A 683 -69.43 -39.76 -47.45
C LEU A 683 -69.70 -41.21 -47.03
N LYS A 684 -68.99 -42.19 -47.63
CA LYS A 684 -69.00 -43.57 -47.14
C LYS A 684 -68.48 -43.68 -45.71
N VAL A 685 -67.41 -42.98 -45.36
CA VAL A 685 -66.81 -43.08 -44.02
C VAL A 685 -67.71 -42.44 -42.97
N TYR A 686 -68.23 -41.25 -43.26
CA TYR A 686 -68.93 -40.45 -42.25
C TYR A 686 -70.44 -40.71 -42.19
N GLY A 687 -71.09 -41.01 -43.32
CA GLY A 687 -72.52 -41.31 -43.38
C GLY A 687 -73.42 -40.10 -43.06
N ASN A 688 -74.21 -39.63 -44.03
CA ASN A 688 -75.18 -38.55 -43.80
C ASN A 688 -76.41 -38.71 -44.68
N GLN A 689 -77.59 -38.62 -44.08
CA GLN A 689 -78.88 -38.72 -44.76
C GLN A 689 -79.05 -37.65 -45.87
N ASN A 690 -78.49 -36.46 -45.70
CA ASN A 690 -78.53 -35.39 -46.70
C ASN A 690 -77.71 -35.73 -47.97
N ALA A 691 -76.79 -36.69 -47.89
CA ALA A 691 -75.97 -37.12 -49.02
C ALA A 691 -76.64 -38.17 -49.92
N VAL A 692 -77.76 -38.76 -49.51
CA VAL A 692 -78.47 -39.82 -50.25
C VAL A 692 -78.78 -39.38 -51.69
N LYS A 693 -79.45 -38.23 -51.88
CA LYS A 693 -79.80 -37.72 -53.21
C LYS A 693 -78.57 -37.40 -54.09
N PRO A 694 -77.56 -36.66 -53.60
CA PRO A 694 -76.30 -36.47 -54.31
C PRO A 694 -75.62 -37.80 -54.71
N LEU A 695 -75.56 -38.78 -53.82
CA LEU A 695 -74.94 -40.09 -54.08
C LEU A 695 -75.72 -40.91 -55.11
N LEU A 696 -77.06 -40.85 -55.09
CA LEU A 696 -77.90 -41.44 -56.15
C LEU A 696 -77.57 -40.85 -57.53
N THR A 697 -77.30 -39.55 -57.61
CA THR A 697 -76.85 -38.90 -58.84
C THR A 697 -75.48 -39.43 -59.27
N ALA A 698 -74.56 -39.60 -58.31
CA ALA A 698 -73.22 -40.12 -58.53
C ALA A 698 -73.18 -41.60 -58.98
N LEU A 699 -74.26 -42.38 -58.80
CA LEU A 699 -74.39 -43.72 -59.40
C LEU A 699 -74.42 -43.68 -60.93
N SER A 700 -74.71 -42.53 -61.53
CA SER A 700 -74.74 -42.34 -62.99
C SER A 700 -73.48 -41.69 -63.56
N ASP A 701 -72.49 -41.37 -62.71
CA ASP A 701 -71.25 -40.68 -63.08
C ASP A 701 -70.48 -41.38 -64.21
N ASP A 702 -69.78 -40.63 -65.06
CA ASP A 702 -68.99 -41.19 -66.15
C ASP A 702 -67.81 -42.04 -65.64
N ASN A 703 -67.23 -41.69 -64.48
CA ASN A 703 -66.13 -42.42 -63.89
C ASN A 703 -66.60 -43.57 -63.00
N TYR A 704 -66.14 -44.78 -63.31
CA TYR A 704 -66.54 -46.00 -62.61
C TYR A 704 -66.17 -46.03 -61.12
N ARG A 705 -65.09 -45.36 -60.70
CA ARG A 705 -64.69 -45.29 -59.28
C ARG A 705 -65.70 -44.48 -58.47
N VAL A 706 -66.24 -43.41 -59.05
CA VAL A 706 -67.27 -42.58 -58.42
C VAL A 706 -68.52 -43.44 -58.19
N ARG A 707 -68.98 -44.14 -59.24
CA ARG A 707 -70.14 -45.04 -59.16
C ARG A 707 -69.95 -46.15 -58.10
N PHE A 708 -68.78 -46.78 -58.08
CA PHE A 708 -68.42 -47.81 -57.10
C PHE A 708 -68.52 -47.27 -55.66
N LEU A 709 -67.86 -46.13 -55.38
CA LEU A 709 -67.81 -45.55 -54.04
C LEU A 709 -69.16 -44.96 -53.62
N ALA A 710 -69.97 -44.47 -54.56
CA ALA A 710 -71.32 -44.01 -54.28
C ALA A 710 -72.23 -45.16 -53.84
N ALA A 711 -72.11 -46.34 -54.48
CA ALA A 711 -72.86 -47.53 -54.07
C ALA A 711 -72.48 -47.98 -52.66
N GLU A 712 -71.17 -48.03 -52.35
CA GLU A 712 -70.72 -48.37 -51.00
C GLU A 712 -71.13 -47.32 -49.95
N ALA A 713 -71.12 -46.03 -50.30
CA ALA A 713 -71.55 -44.95 -49.41
C ALA A 713 -73.04 -45.05 -49.07
N LEU A 714 -73.88 -45.32 -50.07
CA LEU A 714 -75.33 -45.53 -49.87
C LEU A 714 -75.61 -46.75 -48.98
N ALA A 715 -74.88 -47.86 -49.20
CA ALA A 715 -74.97 -49.04 -48.34
C ALA A 715 -74.67 -48.67 -46.87
N LYS A 716 -73.63 -47.86 -46.64
CA LYS A 716 -73.21 -47.46 -45.30
C LYS A 716 -74.17 -46.47 -44.63
N ILE A 717 -74.85 -45.61 -45.39
CA ILE A 717 -75.89 -44.71 -44.86
C ILE A 717 -77.11 -45.51 -44.37
N GLY A 718 -77.40 -46.66 -45.00
CA GLY A 718 -78.45 -47.57 -44.52
C GLY A 718 -79.87 -47.21 -44.96
N ASP A 719 -80.05 -46.28 -45.90
CA ASP A 719 -81.38 -45.88 -46.38
C ASP A 719 -81.94 -46.93 -47.38
N LYS A 720 -82.86 -47.78 -46.90
CA LYS A 720 -83.51 -48.83 -47.71
C LYS A 720 -84.26 -48.29 -48.95
N ALA A 721 -84.66 -47.01 -48.97
CA ALA A 721 -85.36 -46.41 -50.10
C ALA A 721 -84.49 -46.37 -51.38
N VAL A 722 -83.17 -46.53 -51.26
CA VAL A 722 -82.24 -46.49 -52.40
C VAL A 722 -82.09 -47.82 -53.13
N ILE A 723 -82.61 -48.93 -52.60
CA ILE A 723 -82.47 -50.29 -53.19
C ILE A 723 -82.92 -50.31 -54.66
N GLY A 724 -84.08 -49.74 -54.97
CA GLY A 724 -84.60 -49.69 -56.34
C GLY A 724 -83.69 -48.90 -57.29
N HIS A 725 -83.09 -47.81 -56.80
CA HIS A 725 -82.15 -47.01 -57.59
C HIS A 725 -80.83 -47.74 -57.81
N LEU A 726 -80.31 -48.44 -56.81
CA LEU A 726 -79.11 -49.28 -56.93
C LEU A 726 -79.33 -50.42 -57.93
N ASP A 727 -80.49 -51.10 -57.90
CA ASP A 727 -80.79 -52.19 -58.83
C ASP A 727 -80.95 -51.69 -60.27
N GLN A 728 -81.58 -50.51 -60.45
CA GLN A 728 -81.69 -49.86 -61.75
C GLN A 728 -80.30 -49.47 -62.30
N ALA A 729 -79.45 -48.83 -61.49
CA ALA A 729 -78.10 -48.45 -61.89
C ALA A 729 -77.23 -49.69 -62.22
N ARG A 730 -77.36 -50.76 -61.43
CA ARG A 730 -76.66 -52.04 -61.64
C ARG A 730 -77.01 -52.70 -62.97
N LYS A 731 -78.25 -52.56 -63.44
CA LYS A 731 -78.75 -53.12 -64.72
C LYS A 731 -78.41 -52.26 -65.94
N ARG A 732 -77.75 -51.11 -65.77
CA ARG A 732 -77.36 -50.21 -66.87
C ARG A 732 -76.47 -50.94 -67.90
N LYS A 733 -76.83 -50.83 -69.18
CA LYS A 733 -76.09 -51.43 -70.29
C LYS A 733 -74.69 -50.81 -70.38
N GLY A 734 -73.65 -51.64 -70.37
CA GLY A 734 -72.24 -51.20 -70.44
C GLY A 734 -71.56 -50.95 -69.08
N GLU A 735 -72.23 -51.22 -67.96
CA GLU A 735 -71.63 -51.04 -66.62
C GLU A 735 -70.50 -52.05 -66.33
N ILE A 736 -69.47 -51.61 -65.60
CA ILE A 736 -68.29 -52.41 -65.25
C ILE A 736 -68.65 -53.47 -64.21
N LYS A 737 -68.15 -54.70 -64.37
CA LYS A 737 -68.43 -55.83 -63.49
C LYS A 737 -68.21 -55.50 -62.00
N GLY A 738 -67.09 -54.87 -61.66
CA GLY A 738 -66.78 -54.48 -60.27
C GLY A 738 -67.79 -53.50 -59.65
N VAL A 739 -68.33 -52.57 -60.44
CA VAL A 739 -69.38 -51.63 -59.97
C VAL A 739 -70.71 -52.36 -59.77
N ARG A 740 -71.07 -53.29 -60.68
CA ARG A 740 -72.28 -54.10 -60.54
C ARG A 740 -72.27 -54.96 -59.28
N GLU A 741 -71.12 -55.56 -58.96
CA GLU A 741 -70.97 -56.34 -57.73
C GLU A 741 -71.03 -55.46 -56.48
N ALA A 742 -70.44 -54.26 -56.50
CA ALA A 742 -70.55 -53.32 -55.38
C ALA A 742 -72.01 -52.90 -55.14
N MET A 743 -72.77 -52.59 -56.19
CA MET A 743 -74.19 -52.26 -56.09
C MET A 743 -75.02 -53.46 -55.61
N LYS A 744 -74.71 -54.68 -56.08
CA LYS A 744 -75.37 -55.90 -55.59
C LYS A 744 -75.09 -56.11 -54.10
N THR A 745 -73.83 -56.00 -53.69
CA THR A 745 -73.42 -56.12 -52.29
C THR A 745 -74.08 -55.05 -51.42
N ALA A 746 -74.21 -53.83 -51.94
CA ALA A 746 -74.93 -52.75 -51.27
C ALA A 746 -76.42 -53.08 -51.08
N ILE A 747 -77.09 -53.63 -52.11
CA ILE A 747 -78.50 -54.08 -52.01
C ILE A 747 -78.63 -55.19 -50.98
N ASP A 748 -77.82 -56.24 -51.10
CA ASP A 748 -77.84 -57.38 -50.19
C ASP A 748 -77.62 -56.92 -48.73
N HIS A 749 -76.74 -55.92 -48.50
CA HIS A 749 -76.53 -55.32 -47.18
C HIS A 749 -77.73 -54.52 -46.68
N LEU A 750 -78.40 -53.74 -47.53
CA LEU A 750 -79.55 -52.92 -47.14
C LEU A 750 -80.80 -53.77 -46.88
N GLU A 751 -80.97 -54.89 -47.59
CA GLU A 751 -82.11 -55.82 -47.40
C GLU A 751 -82.08 -56.52 -46.03
N ILE A 752 -80.89 -56.74 -45.47
CA ILE A 752 -80.71 -57.40 -44.17
C ILE A 752 -80.68 -56.43 -42.97
N LEU A 753 -80.65 -55.12 -43.21
CA LEU A 753 -80.74 -54.14 -42.12
C LEU A 753 -82.14 -54.23 -41.47
N PRO A 754 -82.27 -54.01 -40.15
CA PRO A 754 -83.57 -54.05 -39.46
C PRO A 754 -84.56 -53.00 -39.96
#